data_AF-A0A956B940-F1
#
_entry.id   AF-A0A956B940-F1
#
_cell.length_a   1.000
_cell.length_b   1.000
_cell.length_c   1.000
_cell.angle_alpha   90.00
_cell.angle_beta   90.00
_cell.angle_gamma   90.00
#
_symmetry.space_group_name_H-M   'P 1'
#
loop_
_entity.id
_entity.type
_entity.pdbx_description
1 polymer ?
#
loop_
_entity_poly.entity_id
_entity_poly.type
_entity_poly.pdbx_seq_one_letter_code
_entity_poly.pdbx_strand_id
1 'polypeptide(L)'
;MLAPLGLLALGFATACVPGVPVPLPELPEGWTFLLVQPEGDAHHAIFFDADTESAAVRPGEAWLGAYPFGPESLGLEVGDDLARLEPTEGQALPPPPLAWRADPVGDPWQVITGPEPWSQLRVPVVDVDACADRGGCISEDDPWRCNLDCTVSAPVAPAPPRLECPDGWDAGLAPDGITTLPCLPHLPEAQACGAGLVQGPFDDGCVALYACPAPDDPTPTEPGAVLRYVDPRAGTPGDGSVGAPWRSLLTALEQAPDGATLVLAPGEHAGGGEVVGKALHLVGRCPTETTILGAGETASLACRSGQLRLTGLTVVADQAPGVYLSDCTARVEGVAVEGGVRGIFAIESTLDVEGLRTRTDRGVYTSSSAVQLQRWDHRGGAGLTAEQGTLVLEDALLESSGSLGVVLRSVSTSTLARIRVVGTFDRGVGIERGFGSASFTDLVVQGHQGLRVRAGWSTDADPQPKLRLRRAVFLGTGDGINTIPVEADAEDVVIYSNSDGALRVIQEGPWAGQLDIRRLRVWTNRDRAVLLGGDVEPGFLTPVSGTDWHIEAVGPASTNAVTVYRNIVLSLNRAQLFGGRDYGALVRCGRVLMEDVTIDGGDLAGILIHAQERSTFQRLRMTGISETKLLVAKKVGDCSPTPVIVEDASFDGCAGCLRGVGVLKPATLVLDRAHVHDYSIGLELEADAGLEVRDSLVDANGTGFILPSAREVPTAVRGVRMANGTNIRLQRP
;
A
#
# COMPACT_ATOMS: atom_id res chain seq x y z
N MET A 1 35.06 69.88 -21.10
CA MET A 1 35.48 68.53 -21.53
C MET A 1 34.81 67.56 -20.57
N LEU A 2 33.82 66.84 -21.07
CA LEU A 2 32.86 66.00 -20.34
C LEU A 2 33.09 64.54 -20.76
N ALA A 3 33.03 63.62 -19.77
CA ALA A 3 32.99 62.15 -19.85
C ALA A 3 34.26 61.41 -20.34
N PRO A 4 34.55 60.17 -19.83
CA PRO A 4 33.63 59.25 -19.16
C PRO A 4 34.02 58.85 -17.72
N LEU A 5 33.08 58.98 -16.78
CA LEU A 5 33.16 58.43 -15.42
C LEU A 5 31.94 57.54 -15.09
N GLY A 6 31.27 57.02 -16.12
CA GLY A 6 30.11 56.13 -16.01
C GLY A 6 30.42 54.63 -16.13
N LEU A 7 31.67 54.20 -15.92
CA LEU A 7 32.10 52.81 -16.19
C LEU A 7 32.55 52.01 -14.96
N LEU A 8 32.65 52.61 -13.78
CA LEU A 8 33.13 51.92 -12.57
C LEU A 8 32.02 51.22 -11.76
N ALA A 9 30.78 51.73 -11.78
CA ALA A 9 29.66 51.10 -11.08
C ALA A 9 29.06 49.89 -11.83
N LEU A 10 29.36 49.74 -13.14
CA LEU A 10 28.92 48.60 -13.94
C LEU A 10 29.90 47.41 -13.93
N GLY A 11 31.15 47.62 -13.49
CA GLY A 11 32.18 46.56 -13.48
C GLY A 11 31.99 45.48 -12.43
N PHE A 12 31.33 45.79 -11.30
CA PHE A 12 31.11 44.82 -10.22
C PHE A 12 29.81 44.01 -10.38
N ALA A 13 28.83 44.50 -11.15
CA ALA A 13 27.59 43.76 -11.41
C ALA A 13 27.76 42.63 -12.45
N THR A 14 28.88 42.59 -13.19
CA THR A 14 29.21 41.53 -14.16
C THR A 14 30.22 40.51 -13.65
N ALA A 15 30.57 40.52 -12.36
CA ALA A 15 31.65 39.71 -11.80
C ALA A 15 31.26 38.26 -11.40
N CYS A 16 30.07 37.76 -11.78
CA CYS A 16 29.65 36.39 -11.48
C CYS A 16 29.83 35.42 -12.68
N VAL A 17 30.84 35.62 -13.52
CA VAL A 17 31.23 34.66 -14.58
C VAL A 17 32.62 34.09 -14.24
N PRO A 18 32.73 32.81 -13.84
CA PRO A 18 34.03 32.19 -13.57
C PRO A 18 34.92 32.15 -14.82
N GLY A 19 36.16 32.63 -14.71
CA GLY A 19 37.18 32.55 -15.78
C GLY A 19 37.50 33.86 -16.52
N VAL A 20 36.84 34.97 -16.19
CA VAL A 20 37.19 36.30 -16.73
C VAL A 20 38.11 37.02 -15.74
N PRO A 21 39.35 37.40 -16.12
CA PRO A 21 40.21 38.19 -15.25
C PRO A 21 39.60 39.57 -15.01
N VAL A 22 39.41 39.95 -13.75
CA VAL A 22 38.94 41.28 -13.36
C VAL A 22 40.13 42.24 -13.46
N PRO A 23 40.08 43.29 -14.32
CA PRO A 23 41.15 44.28 -14.36
C PRO A 23 41.06 45.14 -13.10
N LEU A 24 42.05 45.00 -12.21
CA LEU A 24 42.24 45.94 -11.12
C LEU A 24 42.84 47.24 -11.68
N PRO A 25 42.40 48.43 -11.22
CA PRO A 25 43.09 49.68 -11.56
C PRO A 25 44.53 49.62 -11.01
N GLU A 26 45.48 50.19 -11.77
CA GLU A 26 46.87 50.34 -11.28
C GLU A 26 46.86 51.16 -9.99
N LEU A 27 47.32 50.55 -8.89
CA LEU A 27 47.46 51.23 -7.61
C LEU A 27 48.84 51.90 -7.53
N PRO A 28 48.98 53.00 -6.79
CA PRO A 28 50.28 53.60 -6.47
C PRO A 28 51.18 52.59 -5.74
N GLU A 29 52.50 52.66 -5.95
CA GLU A 29 53.49 51.88 -5.19
C GLU A 29 53.30 52.10 -3.67
N GLY A 30 53.25 51.01 -2.89
CA GLY A 30 53.15 51.03 -1.41
C GLY A 30 51.80 50.64 -0.80
N TRP A 31 50.77 50.35 -1.60
CA TRP A 31 49.43 49.98 -1.09
C TRP A 31 49.19 48.48 -1.06
N THR A 32 48.55 47.98 0.00
CA THR A 32 48.14 46.57 0.16
C THR A 32 46.63 46.48 0.37
N PHE A 33 46.00 45.39 -0.07
CA PHE A 33 44.58 45.11 0.23
C PHE A 33 44.43 43.77 0.94
N LEU A 34 43.38 43.67 1.76
CA LEU A 34 42.92 42.40 2.33
C LEU A 34 41.51 42.13 1.79
N LEU A 35 41.36 40.97 1.15
CA LEU A 35 40.06 40.44 0.78
C LEU A 35 39.54 39.61 1.96
N VAL A 36 38.38 39.98 2.49
CA VAL A 36 37.72 39.21 3.55
C VAL A 36 36.46 38.60 2.96
N GLN A 37 36.38 37.27 3.01
CA GLN A 37 35.19 36.51 2.66
C GLN A 37 34.53 36.07 3.98
N PRO A 38 33.39 36.66 4.39
CA PRO A 38 32.58 36.11 5.46
C PRO A 38 31.73 34.94 4.93
N GLU A 39 31.19 34.12 5.83
CA GLU A 39 30.17 33.12 5.48
C GLU A 39 28.98 33.80 4.77
N GLY A 40 28.79 33.48 3.48
CA GLY A 40 27.76 34.04 2.59
C GLY A 40 28.31 34.62 1.27
N ASP A 41 27.41 34.95 0.32
CA ASP A 41 27.72 35.35 -1.06
C ASP A 41 28.28 36.79 -1.23
N ALA A 42 28.86 37.40 -0.19
CA ALA A 42 29.36 38.77 -0.24
C ALA A 42 30.88 38.84 -0.03
N HIS A 43 31.59 39.50 -0.94
CA HIS A 43 33.02 39.77 -0.80
C HIS A 43 33.28 41.22 -0.39
N HIS A 44 34.18 41.44 0.57
CA HIS A 44 34.61 42.77 1.00
C HIS A 44 36.10 42.97 0.76
N ALA A 45 36.48 44.17 0.33
CA ALA A 45 37.87 44.60 0.20
C ALA A 45 38.13 45.82 1.08
N ILE A 46 39.21 45.77 1.86
CA ILE A 46 39.69 46.91 2.67
C ILE A 46 41.07 47.30 2.14
N PHE A 47 41.28 48.59 1.93
CA PHE A 47 42.55 49.16 1.46
C PHE A 47 43.31 49.81 2.62
N PHE A 48 44.62 49.60 2.66
CA PHE A 48 45.51 50.29 3.59
C PHE A 48 46.84 50.63 2.94
N ASP A 49 47.41 51.72 3.42
CA ASP A 49 48.75 52.17 3.07
C ASP A 49 49.75 51.40 3.96
N ALA A 50 50.63 50.62 3.33
CA ALA A 50 51.53 49.71 4.04
C ALA A 50 52.67 50.44 4.76
N ASP A 51 52.96 51.69 4.39
CA ASP A 51 54.06 52.48 4.95
C ASP A 51 53.62 53.28 6.18
N THR A 52 52.32 53.50 6.38
CA THR A 52 51.79 54.36 7.47
C THR A 52 50.92 53.64 8.50
N GLU A 53 50.59 52.35 8.28
CA GLU A 53 49.66 51.56 9.11
C GLU A 53 48.32 52.27 9.41
N SER A 54 47.87 53.16 8.54
CA SER A 54 46.66 53.96 8.72
C SER A 54 45.63 53.69 7.61
N ALA A 55 44.36 53.52 8.01
CA ALA A 55 43.25 53.44 7.07
C ALA A 55 42.82 54.87 6.70
N ALA A 56 43.05 55.26 5.45
CA ALA A 56 42.63 56.58 4.96
C ALA A 56 41.24 56.50 4.31
N VAL A 57 40.25 57.18 4.89
CA VAL A 57 38.98 57.49 4.22
C VAL A 57 39.10 58.89 3.63
N ARG A 58 38.92 59.05 2.31
CA ARG A 58 38.96 60.37 1.65
C ARG A 58 37.59 61.07 1.69
N PRO A 59 37.55 62.41 1.73
CA PRO A 59 36.29 63.15 1.70
C PRO A 59 35.67 63.13 0.29
N GLY A 60 34.42 62.70 0.18
CA GLY A 60 33.62 62.79 -1.04
C GLY A 60 33.01 61.48 -1.54
N GLU A 61 33.34 60.34 -0.94
CA GLU A 61 32.74 59.05 -1.26
C GLU A 61 31.47 58.84 -0.42
N ALA A 62 30.37 58.49 -1.11
CA ALA A 62 29.09 58.21 -0.49
C ALA A 62 29.19 56.95 0.37
N TRP A 63 28.92 57.11 1.67
CA TRP A 63 28.41 56.13 2.63
C TRP A 63 28.16 54.72 2.06
N LEU A 64 29.13 53.82 2.27
CA LEU A 64 28.81 52.42 2.53
C LEU A 64 28.78 52.26 4.05
N GLY A 65 27.57 52.30 4.61
CA GLY A 65 27.35 51.97 6.01
C GLY A 65 27.61 50.49 6.24
N ALA A 66 28.64 50.18 7.02
CA ALA A 66 28.79 48.97 7.82
C ALA A 66 28.51 49.41 9.28
N TYR A 67 27.82 48.73 10.19
CA TYR A 67 27.50 47.33 10.47
C TYR A 67 26.10 47.28 11.15
N PRO A 68 25.53 46.08 11.45
CA PRO A 68 25.60 45.69 12.86
C PRO A 68 25.91 44.20 13.08
N PHE A 69 26.86 43.96 13.98
CA PHE A 69 26.96 42.71 14.74
C PHE A 69 25.75 42.60 15.68
N GLY A 70 25.16 41.40 15.79
CA GLY A 70 24.18 41.10 16.83
C GLY A 70 24.81 41.06 18.23
N PRO A 71 24.13 41.51 19.29
CA PRO A 71 24.73 41.78 20.60
C PRO A 71 25.04 40.56 21.49
N GLU A 72 25.08 39.33 20.98
CA GLU A 72 25.24 38.13 21.83
C GLU A 72 26.62 37.43 21.74
N SER A 73 27.54 37.88 20.90
CA SER A 73 28.78 37.13 20.65
C SER A 73 30.04 37.60 21.39
N LEU A 74 29.96 38.54 22.35
CA LEU A 74 31.17 39.08 23.00
C LEU A 74 31.19 39.20 24.53
N GLY A 75 30.18 38.75 25.28
CA GLY A 75 30.32 38.56 26.73
C GLY A 75 30.91 39.74 27.53
N LEU A 76 30.50 40.97 27.19
CA LEU A 76 30.91 42.21 27.87
C LEU A 76 29.69 42.84 28.55
N GLU A 77 29.77 43.08 29.87
CA GLU A 77 28.75 43.85 30.61
C GLU A 77 28.78 45.32 30.15
N VAL A 78 27.64 45.80 29.64
CA VAL A 78 27.48 47.19 29.21
C VAL A 78 27.12 48.04 30.42
N GLY A 79 28.06 48.89 30.85
CA GLY A 79 27.78 50.03 31.73
C GLY A 79 27.36 51.24 30.90
N ASP A 80 26.26 51.87 31.30
CA ASP A 80 25.72 53.10 30.72
C ASP A 80 26.71 54.28 30.90
N ASP A 81 27.53 54.56 29.90
CA ASP A 81 28.03 55.90 29.54
C ASP A 81 29.12 55.79 28.46
N LEU A 82 28.77 56.02 27.19
CA LEU A 82 29.75 56.46 26.20
C LEU A 82 29.10 57.39 25.17
N ALA A 83 29.47 58.65 25.31
CA ALA A 83 29.00 59.80 24.57
C ALA A 83 29.36 59.75 23.08
N ARG A 84 28.53 60.41 22.28
CA ARG A 84 28.82 60.84 20.90
C ARG A 84 30.21 61.47 20.83
N LEU A 85 31.11 60.84 20.09
CA LEU A 85 32.31 61.49 19.56
C LEU A 85 32.05 61.78 18.07
N GLU A 86 31.80 63.04 17.75
CA GLU A 86 31.94 63.55 16.39
C GLU A 86 33.44 63.83 16.17
N PRO A 87 34.12 63.19 15.22
CA PRO A 87 35.51 63.51 14.94
C PRO A 87 35.58 64.79 14.12
N THR A 88 36.27 65.80 14.63
CA THR A 88 36.67 66.98 13.87
C THR A 88 37.82 66.63 12.91
N GLU A 89 37.81 67.29 11.77
CA GLU A 89 38.72 67.14 10.63
C GLU A 89 40.22 67.06 11.06
N GLY A 90 40.91 65.99 10.66
CA GLY A 90 42.37 65.86 10.78
C GLY A 90 42.94 65.08 11.97
N GLN A 91 42.11 64.40 12.78
CA GLN A 91 42.61 63.60 13.89
C GLN A 91 42.88 62.14 13.47
N ALA A 92 44.14 61.70 13.58
CA ALA A 92 44.52 60.30 13.37
C ALA A 92 43.92 59.43 14.49
N LEU A 93 43.22 58.34 14.11
CA LEU A 93 42.77 57.33 15.06
C LEU A 93 43.98 56.54 15.58
N PRO A 94 44.01 56.15 16.87
CA PRO A 94 45.09 55.31 17.38
C PRO A 94 45.07 53.94 16.68
N PRO A 95 46.23 53.32 16.43
CA PRO A 95 46.28 51.97 15.91
C PRO A 95 45.59 51.00 16.88
N PRO A 96 44.94 49.93 16.38
CA PRO A 96 44.32 48.93 17.23
C PRO A 96 45.37 48.29 18.17
N PRO A 97 44.96 47.83 19.37
CA PRO A 97 45.90 47.18 20.27
C PRO A 97 46.52 45.94 19.62
N LEU A 98 47.84 45.84 19.71
CA LEU A 98 48.74 44.77 19.24
C LEU A 98 48.46 43.35 19.80
N ALA A 99 47.26 43.08 20.29
CA ALA A 99 46.86 41.84 20.97
C ALA A 99 46.05 40.90 20.07
N TRP A 100 46.43 40.74 18.80
CA TRP A 100 45.88 39.72 17.90
C TRP A 100 47.00 39.04 17.11
N ARG A 101 48.00 38.52 17.82
CA ARG A 101 48.78 37.37 17.34
C ARG A 101 48.20 36.13 18.00
N ALA A 102 47.14 35.59 17.41
CA ALA A 102 46.74 34.23 17.68
C ALA A 102 47.80 33.31 17.03
N ASP A 103 48.35 32.41 17.82
CA ASP A 103 49.23 31.33 17.38
C ASP A 103 48.43 30.41 16.42
N PRO A 104 48.89 30.14 15.18
CA PRO A 104 48.09 29.43 14.18
C PRO A 104 48.30 27.91 14.27
N VAL A 105 47.26 27.18 14.65
CA VAL A 105 47.16 25.74 14.40
C VAL A 105 45.94 25.51 13.52
N GLY A 106 46.17 25.40 12.21
CA GLY A 106 45.18 24.98 11.20
C GLY A 106 44.87 26.04 10.15
N ASP A 107 45.42 25.84 8.94
CA ASP A 107 45.24 26.54 7.66
C ASP A 107 45.88 27.94 7.42
N PRO A 108 46.41 28.17 6.19
CA PRO A 108 47.53 29.07 5.98
C PRO A 108 47.06 30.44 5.50
N TRP A 109 47.13 31.44 6.37
CA TRP A 109 47.21 32.82 5.88
C TRP A 109 48.62 33.06 5.35
N GLN A 110 48.76 33.21 4.04
CA GLN A 110 50.02 33.63 3.42
C GLN A 110 49.99 35.14 3.22
N VAL A 111 50.79 35.88 3.99
CA VAL A 111 51.07 37.28 3.70
C VAL A 111 52.10 37.31 2.58
N ILE A 112 51.67 37.66 1.37
CA ILE A 112 52.54 37.78 0.21
C ILE A 112 53.05 39.22 0.15
N THR A 113 54.36 39.39 0.36
CA THR A 113 55.06 40.65 0.12
C THR A 113 56.18 40.38 -0.89
N GLY A 114 56.06 40.93 -2.10
CA GLY A 114 57.06 40.75 -3.15
C GLY A 114 56.72 41.50 -4.45
N PRO A 115 57.72 41.91 -5.25
CA PRO A 115 57.55 42.76 -6.43
C PRO A 115 57.15 42.01 -7.72
N GLU A 116 56.59 40.80 -7.64
CA GLU A 116 56.16 40.05 -8.84
C GLU A 116 54.78 40.52 -9.37
N PRO A 117 54.54 40.46 -10.69
CA PRO A 117 53.31 40.94 -11.29
C PRO A 117 52.11 40.07 -10.86
N TRP A 118 51.22 40.68 -10.07
CA TRP A 118 50.00 40.15 -9.43
C TRP A 118 48.97 39.46 -10.35
N SER A 119 49.20 39.42 -11.67
CA SER A 119 48.35 38.76 -12.67
C SER A 119 48.23 37.22 -12.55
N GLN A 120 48.89 36.60 -11.56
CA GLN A 120 48.93 35.14 -11.39
C GLN A 120 48.37 34.63 -10.05
N LEU A 121 47.82 35.50 -9.20
CA LEU A 121 47.20 35.07 -7.93
C LEU A 121 45.92 34.25 -8.21
N ARG A 122 45.89 32.98 -7.81
CA ARG A 122 44.69 32.13 -7.85
C ARG A 122 44.21 31.90 -6.42
N VAL A 123 43.06 32.47 -6.07
CA VAL A 123 42.35 32.16 -4.81
C VAL A 123 41.56 30.87 -5.03
N PRO A 124 41.71 29.84 -4.18
CA PRO A 124 40.92 28.63 -4.30
C PRO A 124 39.51 28.91 -3.80
N VAL A 125 38.54 28.91 -4.71
CA VAL A 125 37.11 28.92 -4.38
C VAL A 125 36.47 27.80 -5.20
N VAL A 126 36.61 26.57 -4.74
CA VAL A 126 35.67 25.53 -5.15
C VAL A 126 35.05 25.01 -3.87
N ASP A 127 33.90 25.60 -3.54
CA ASP A 127 32.96 25.00 -2.61
C ASP A 127 32.52 23.65 -3.21
N VAL A 128 32.79 22.58 -2.47
CA VAL A 128 32.50 21.19 -2.87
C VAL A 128 31.01 21.02 -3.12
N ASP A 129 30.18 21.66 -2.30
CA ASP A 129 28.72 21.57 -2.39
C ASP A 129 28.22 22.30 -3.63
N ALA A 130 28.77 23.49 -3.92
CA ALA A 130 28.45 24.24 -5.13
C ALA A 130 28.88 23.53 -6.43
N CYS A 131 29.90 22.66 -6.39
CA CYS A 131 30.29 21.82 -7.51
C CYS A 131 29.33 20.65 -7.72
N ALA A 132 28.96 19.97 -6.63
CA ALA A 132 28.00 18.87 -6.64
C ALA A 132 26.61 19.33 -7.13
N ASP A 133 26.14 20.50 -6.70
CA ASP A 133 24.86 21.09 -7.13
C ASP A 133 24.79 21.36 -8.64
N ARG A 134 25.94 21.49 -9.31
CA ARG A 134 26.04 21.68 -10.77
C ARG A 134 26.24 20.37 -11.53
N GLY A 135 26.22 19.22 -10.84
CA GLY A 135 26.47 17.92 -11.42
C GLY A 135 27.94 17.65 -11.76
N GLY A 136 28.87 18.43 -11.20
CA GLY A 136 30.30 18.23 -11.39
C GLY A 136 30.93 17.36 -10.30
N CYS A 137 32.13 16.87 -10.55
CA CYS A 137 32.95 16.19 -9.55
C CYS A 137 34.32 16.87 -9.40
N ILE A 138 34.91 16.77 -8.21
CA ILE A 138 36.27 17.23 -7.95
C ILE A 138 37.20 16.03 -8.10
N SER A 139 38.20 16.15 -8.99
CA SER A 139 39.21 15.11 -9.21
C SER A 139 40.22 15.10 -8.07
N GLU A 140 40.64 13.92 -7.60
CA GLU A 140 41.76 13.81 -6.66
C GLU A 140 43.07 14.38 -7.23
N ASP A 141 43.23 14.34 -8.57
CA ASP A 141 44.42 14.85 -9.26
C ASP A 141 44.40 16.37 -9.47
N ASP A 142 43.23 17.02 -9.34
CA ASP A 142 43.08 18.48 -9.44
C ASP A 142 41.93 18.95 -8.54
N PRO A 143 42.14 19.02 -7.21
CA PRO A 143 41.10 19.36 -6.25
C PRO A 143 40.57 20.79 -6.41
N TRP A 144 41.19 21.56 -7.31
CA TRP A 144 40.90 22.97 -7.56
C TRP A 144 40.00 23.19 -8.78
N ARG A 145 39.52 22.13 -9.44
CA ARG A 145 38.59 22.23 -10.57
C ARG A 145 37.34 21.39 -10.38
N CYS A 146 36.19 22.06 -10.42
CA CYS A 146 34.91 21.39 -10.62
C CYS A 146 34.81 20.91 -12.07
N ASN A 147 34.86 19.59 -12.29
CA ASN A 147 34.77 18.99 -13.61
C ASN A 147 33.32 18.57 -13.89
N LEU A 148 32.66 19.26 -14.82
CA LEU A 148 31.25 19.00 -15.18
C LEU A 148 31.08 17.77 -16.11
N ASP A 149 32.17 17.24 -16.67
CA ASP A 149 32.18 16.06 -17.56
C ASP A 149 32.51 14.76 -16.81
N CYS A 150 32.37 14.75 -15.48
CA CYS A 150 32.48 13.52 -14.71
C CYS A 150 31.23 12.66 -14.89
N THR A 151 31.17 11.86 -15.95
CA THR A 151 30.36 10.64 -15.88
C THR A 151 31.04 9.67 -14.93
N VAL A 152 30.97 9.94 -13.63
CA VAL A 152 31.06 8.87 -12.64
C VAL A 152 29.85 8.00 -12.97
N SER A 153 30.07 6.87 -13.65
CA SER A 153 29.02 5.89 -13.79
C SER A 153 28.69 5.47 -12.37
N ALA A 154 27.61 6.05 -11.82
CA ALA A 154 27.06 5.62 -10.56
C ALA A 154 27.00 4.09 -10.64
N PRO A 155 27.53 3.35 -9.64
CA PRO A 155 27.45 1.91 -9.64
C PRO A 155 26.00 1.56 -9.94
N VAL A 156 25.78 0.91 -11.09
CA VAL A 156 24.44 0.59 -11.55
C VAL A 156 23.83 -0.24 -10.44
N ALA A 157 22.85 0.33 -9.74
CA ALA A 157 22.17 -0.36 -8.67
C ALA A 157 21.72 -1.73 -9.24
N PRO A 158 22.04 -2.85 -8.58
CA PRO A 158 21.67 -4.15 -9.08
C PRO A 158 20.17 -4.13 -9.38
N ALA A 159 19.79 -4.52 -10.60
CA ALA A 159 18.40 -4.52 -10.99
C ALA A 159 17.60 -5.31 -9.93
N PRO A 160 16.47 -4.77 -9.44
CA PRO A 160 15.69 -5.46 -8.43
C PRO A 160 15.35 -6.87 -8.93
N PRO A 161 15.42 -7.89 -8.06
CA PRO A 161 15.16 -9.27 -8.47
C PRO A 161 13.80 -9.35 -9.17
N ARG A 162 13.81 -9.80 -10.43
CA ARG A 162 12.57 -10.06 -11.16
C ARG A 162 11.90 -11.27 -10.54
N LEU A 163 10.75 -11.06 -9.92
CA LEU A 163 9.90 -12.15 -9.46
C LEU A 163 9.27 -12.81 -10.68
N GLU A 164 9.59 -14.08 -10.92
CA GLU A 164 8.86 -14.89 -11.90
C GLU A 164 7.41 -15.06 -11.42
N CYS A 165 6.46 -14.86 -12.32
CA CYS A 165 5.05 -15.05 -11.99
C CYS A 165 4.72 -16.54 -11.87
N PRO A 166 3.84 -16.93 -10.92
CA PRO A 166 3.32 -18.29 -10.89
C PRO A 166 2.66 -18.66 -12.22
N ASP A 167 2.60 -19.97 -12.53
CA ASP A 167 1.88 -20.46 -13.71
C ASP A 167 0.44 -19.91 -13.75
N GLY A 168 0.02 -19.38 -14.91
CA GLY A 168 -1.28 -18.75 -15.11
C GLY A 168 -1.38 -17.30 -14.63
N TRP A 169 -0.27 -16.70 -14.21
CA TRP A 169 -0.16 -15.28 -13.88
C TRP A 169 0.78 -14.58 -14.85
N ASP A 170 0.37 -13.41 -15.32
CA ASP A 170 1.12 -12.57 -16.24
C ASP A 170 1.36 -11.19 -15.64
N ALA A 171 2.39 -10.50 -16.14
CA ALA A 171 2.54 -9.08 -15.86
C ALA A 171 1.33 -8.34 -16.48
N GLY A 172 0.59 -7.62 -15.65
CA GLY A 172 -0.65 -6.98 -16.05
C GLY A 172 -0.62 -5.48 -15.78
N LEU A 173 -1.56 -4.74 -16.36
CA LEU A 173 -1.83 -3.36 -15.94
C LEU A 173 -2.84 -3.38 -14.78
N ALA A 174 -2.61 -2.54 -13.79
CA ALA A 174 -3.59 -2.24 -12.76
C ALA A 174 -4.86 -1.63 -13.39
N PRO A 175 -5.98 -1.59 -12.65
CA PRO A 175 -7.23 -0.96 -13.11
C PRO A 175 -7.09 0.50 -13.60
N ASP A 176 -6.04 1.21 -13.21
CA ASP A 176 -5.73 2.57 -13.68
C ASP A 176 -5.18 2.61 -15.12
N GLY A 177 -4.81 1.47 -15.70
CA GLY A 177 -4.22 1.34 -17.03
C GLY A 177 -2.79 1.86 -17.17
N ILE A 178 -2.16 2.30 -16.08
CA ILE A 178 -0.85 2.96 -16.07
C ILE A 178 0.16 2.13 -15.26
N THR A 179 -0.25 1.62 -14.11
CA THR A 179 0.64 0.90 -13.19
C THR A 179 0.79 -0.54 -13.66
N THR A 180 1.99 -0.95 -14.07
CA THR A 180 2.27 -2.37 -14.34
C THR A 180 2.40 -3.12 -13.03
N LEU A 181 1.52 -4.08 -12.79
CA LEU A 181 1.59 -5.01 -11.68
C LEU A 181 2.43 -6.22 -12.11
N PRO A 182 3.43 -6.63 -11.30
CA PRO A 182 4.43 -7.60 -11.73
C PRO A 182 3.79 -8.95 -12.05
N CYS A 183 2.77 -9.37 -11.28
CA CYS A 183 2.03 -10.59 -11.52
C CYS A 183 0.56 -10.43 -11.14
N LEU A 184 -0.33 -10.65 -12.10
CA LEU A 184 -1.76 -10.82 -11.92
C LEU A 184 -2.18 -12.14 -12.56
N PRO A 185 -3.20 -12.85 -12.05
CA PRO A 185 -3.77 -13.97 -12.80
C PRO A 185 -4.21 -13.49 -14.18
N HIS A 186 -4.06 -14.32 -15.21
CA HIS A 186 -4.65 -14.04 -16.52
C HIS A 186 -6.18 -13.96 -16.36
N LEU A 187 -6.72 -12.75 -16.47
CA LEU A 187 -8.15 -12.47 -16.31
C LEU A 187 -8.72 -12.14 -17.68
N PRO A 188 -9.35 -13.09 -18.38
CA PRO A 188 -10.03 -12.77 -19.64
C PRO A 188 -11.08 -11.68 -19.43
N GLU A 189 -11.35 -10.89 -20.45
CA GLU A 189 -12.41 -9.88 -20.36
C GLU A 189 -13.76 -10.57 -20.12
N ALA A 190 -14.56 -10.05 -19.18
CA ALA A 190 -15.90 -10.56 -18.98
C ALA A 190 -16.77 -10.16 -20.19
N GLN A 191 -17.22 -11.14 -20.96
CA GLN A 191 -17.95 -10.95 -22.21
C GLN A 191 -19.43 -11.23 -22.00
N ALA A 192 -20.33 -10.35 -22.47
CA ALA A 192 -21.77 -10.59 -22.42
C ALA A 192 -22.18 -11.80 -23.27
N CYS A 193 -22.35 -12.96 -22.63
CA CYS A 193 -22.73 -14.18 -23.32
C CYS A 193 -24.14 -14.11 -23.92
N GLY A 194 -24.31 -14.71 -25.09
CA GLY A 194 -25.61 -14.89 -25.73
C GLY A 194 -26.58 -15.73 -24.87
N ALA A 195 -27.84 -15.83 -25.32
CA ALA A 195 -28.79 -16.74 -24.69
C ALA A 195 -28.27 -18.19 -24.75
N GLY A 196 -28.40 -18.93 -23.65
CA GLY A 196 -27.90 -20.31 -23.54
C GLY A 196 -26.38 -20.48 -23.49
N LEU A 197 -25.63 -19.39 -23.36
CA LEU A 197 -24.18 -19.40 -23.17
C LEU A 197 -23.81 -18.87 -21.78
N VAL A 198 -22.69 -19.34 -21.23
CA VAL A 198 -22.15 -19.01 -19.90
C VAL A 198 -20.65 -18.76 -20.04
N GLN A 199 -20.08 -17.85 -19.27
CA GLN A 199 -18.62 -17.69 -19.18
C GLN A 199 -18.16 -18.07 -17.77
N GLY A 200 -17.20 -18.98 -17.66
CA GLY A 200 -16.51 -19.24 -16.40
C GLY A 200 -15.60 -18.07 -16.01
N PRO A 201 -15.28 -17.90 -14.72
CA PRO A 201 -14.45 -16.81 -14.19
C PRO A 201 -13.08 -16.62 -14.87
N PHE A 202 -12.51 -17.71 -15.41
CA PHE A 202 -11.19 -17.75 -16.06
C PHE A 202 -11.26 -18.27 -17.50
N ASP A 203 -12.45 -18.37 -18.09
CA ASP A 203 -12.61 -18.83 -19.47
C ASP A 203 -12.42 -17.66 -20.44
N ASP A 204 -11.63 -17.86 -21.51
CA ASP A 204 -11.36 -16.85 -22.55
C ASP A 204 -12.58 -16.49 -23.42
N GLY A 205 -13.72 -17.18 -23.23
CA GLY A 205 -14.95 -16.89 -23.95
C GLY A 205 -16.16 -17.65 -23.40
N CYS A 206 -17.31 -17.39 -24.02
CA CYS A 206 -18.55 -18.04 -23.65
C CYS A 206 -18.64 -19.48 -24.16
N VAL A 207 -19.03 -20.40 -23.27
CA VAL A 207 -19.31 -21.80 -23.59
C VAL A 207 -20.82 -22.07 -23.50
N ALA A 208 -21.28 -23.16 -24.11
CA ALA A 208 -22.68 -23.56 -24.00
C ALA A 208 -23.04 -23.88 -22.55
N LEU A 209 -24.11 -23.28 -22.05
CA LEU A 209 -24.68 -23.58 -20.73
C LEU A 209 -25.25 -25.01 -20.71
N TYR A 210 -25.87 -25.41 -21.82
CA TYR A 210 -26.39 -26.74 -22.08
C TYR A 210 -26.43 -26.97 -23.59
N ALA A 211 -26.11 -28.19 -24.04
CA ALA A 211 -26.04 -28.48 -25.47
C ALA A 211 -27.45 -28.60 -26.10
N CYS A 212 -27.66 -27.86 -27.18
CA CYS A 212 -28.65 -28.07 -28.25
C CYS A 212 -28.72 -29.50 -28.81
N PRO A 213 -29.69 -30.39 -28.51
CA PRO A 213 -29.89 -31.57 -29.36
C PRO A 213 -30.24 -31.12 -30.79
N ALA A 214 -29.79 -31.85 -31.82
CA ALA A 214 -30.12 -31.52 -33.20
C ALA A 214 -31.65 -31.54 -33.40
N PRO A 215 -32.26 -30.70 -34.27
CA PRO A 215 -33.71 -30.51 -34.39
C PRO A 215 -34.57 -31.79 -34.32
N ASP A 216 -34.09 -32.88 -34.92
CA ASP A 216 -34.79 -34.16 -34.99
C ASP A 216 -34.47 -35.14 -33.84
N ASP A 217 -33.46 -34.84 -33.02
CA ASP A 217 -33.11 -35.64 -31.85
C ASP A 217 -34.14 -35.46 -30.74
N PRO A 218 -34.56 -36.55 -30.07
CA PRO A 218 -35.43 -36.45 -28.91
C PRO A 218 -34.72 -35.73 -27.76
N THR A 219 -35.48 -34.99 -26.96
CA THR A 219 -34.99 -34.41 -25.71
C THR A 219 -34.37 -35.51 -24.84
N PRO A 220 -33.15 -35.32 -24.30
CA PRO A 220 -32.50 -36.33 -23.47
C PRO A 220 -33.35 -36.67 -22.24
N THR A 221 -33.63 -37.94 -22.01
CA THR A 221 -34.35 -38.42 -20.82
C THR A 221 -33.68 -39.64 -20.24
N GLU A 222 -33.79 -39.83 -18.92
CA GLU A 222 -33.24 -41.01 -18.27
C GLU A 222 -33.97 -42.30 -18.68
N PRO A 223 -33.23 -43.39 -18.97
CA PRO A 223 -33.84 -44.67 -19.28
C PRO A 223 -34.75 -45.16 -18.14
N GLY A 224 -36.00 -45.51 -18.46
CA GLY A 224 -36.96 -46.06 -17.50
C GLY A 224 -37.81 -45.03 -16.74
N ALA A 225 -37.62 -43.73 -16.98
CA ALA A 225 -38.46 -42.68 -16.40
C ALA A 225 -39.90 -42.73 -16.93
N VAL A 226 -40.88 -42.36 -16.09
CA VAL A 226 -42.28 -42.18 -16.51
C VAL A 226 -42.38 -40.84 -17.24
N LEU A 227 -42.35 -40.89 -18.56
CA LEU A 227 -42.37 -39.69 -19.40
C LEU A 227 -43.80 -39.14 -19.54
N ARG A 228 -43.94 -37.82 -19.41
CA ARG A 228 -45.13 -37.05 -19.77
C ARG A 228 -44.74 -35.82 -20.58
N TYR A 229 -45.56 -35.44 -21.53
CA TYR A 229 -45.26 -34.42 -22.51
C TYR A 229 -46.14 -33.19 -22.32
N VAL A 230 -45.51 -32.01 -22.44
CA VAL A 230 -46.18 -30.71 -22.40
C VAL A 230 -45.86 -29.98 -23.70
N ASP A 231 -46.88 -29.59 -24.47
CA ASP A 231 -46.72 -28.76 -25.68
C ASP A 231 -47.73 -27.60 -25.64
N PRO A 232 -47.29 -26.34 -25.55
CA PRO A 232 -48.18 -25.18 -25.46
C PRO A 232 -49.05 -25.00 -26.72
N ARG A 233 -48.68 -25.66 -27.82
CA ARG A 233 -49.40 -25.63 -29.11
C ARG A 233 -50.43 -26.76 -29.24
N ALA A 234 -50.54 -27.65 -28.27
CA ALA A 234 -51.53 -28.73 -28.29
C ALA A 234 -52.97 -28.18 -28.44
N GLY A 235 -53.71 -28.73 -29.41
CA GLY A 235 -55.03 -28.21 -29.79
C GLY A 235 -56.15 -28.48 -28.77
N THR A 236 -56.01 -29.53 -27.95
CA THR A 236 -57.00 -29.97 -26.95
C THR A 236 -56.32 -30.31 -25.62
N PRO A 237 -57.05 -30.32 -24.49
CA PRO A 237 -56.54 -30.88 -23.24
C PRO A 237 -56.07 -32.33 -23.47
N GLY A 238 -54.82 -32.62 -23.13
CA GLY A 238 -54.23 -33.95 -23.24
C GLY A 238 -54.14 -34.70 -21.90
N ASP A 239 -53.60 -35.90 -21.94
CA ASP A 239 -53.31 -36.75 -20.77
C ASP A 239 -51.80 -36.85 -20.46
N GLY A 240 -50.99 -36.06 -21.18
CA GLY A 240 -49.54 -36.05 -21.07
C GLY A 240 -48.85 -37.19 -21.82
N SER A 241 -49.57 -38.02 -22.57
CA SER A 241 -48.95 -38.97 -23.51
C SER A 241 -48.34 -38.26 -24.73
N VAL A 242 -47.48 -38.93 -25.48
CA VAL A 242 -46.88 -38.39 -26.72
C VAL A 242 -47.96 -37.95 -27.74
N GLY A 243 -49.04 -38.74 -27.85
CA GLY A 243 -50.13 -38.46 -28.80
C GLY A 243 -51.15 -37.42 -28.31
N ALA A 244 -51.16 -37.13 -27.01
CA ALA A 244 -52.05 -36.16 -26.38
C ALA A 244 -51.30 -35.41 -25.25
N PRO A 245 -50.31 -34.57 -25.59
CA PRO A 245 -49.54 -33.83 -24.59
C PRO A 245 -50.44 -32.83 -23.85
N TRP A 246 -50.10 -32.52 -22.59
CA TRP A 246 -50.76 -31.44 -21.88
C TRP A 246 -50.45 -30.09 -22.55
N ARG A 247 -51.47 -29.25 -22.70
CA ARG A 247 -51.30 -27.89 -23.25
C ARG A 247 -50.68 -26.91 -22.25
N SER A 248 -50.93 -27.13 -20.96
CA SER A 248 -50.54 -26.22 -19.87
C SER A 248 -49.53 -26.87 -18.95
N LEU A 249 -48.46 -26.15 -18.64
CA LEU A 249 -47.49 -26.58 -17.64
C LEU A 249 -48.13 -26.71 -16.26
N LEU A 250 -49.01 -25.79 -15.87
CA LEU A 250 -49.74 -25.87 -14.60
C LEU A 250 -50.51 -27.20 -14.47
N THR A 251 -51.27 -27.57 -15.51
CA THR A 251 -52.00 -28.85 -15.50
C THR A 251 -51.06 -30.05 -15.42
N ALA A 252 -49.92 -30.00 -16.11
CA ALA A 252 -48.91 -31.05 -16.03
C ALA A 252 -48.32 -31.17 -14.62
N LEU A 253 -47.96 -30.04 -13.99
CA LEU A 253 -47.44 -30.00 -12.62
C LEU A 253 -48.46 -30.55 -11.62
N GLU A 254 -49.76 -30.31 -11.80
CA GLU A 254 -50.81 -30.85 -10.92
C GLU A 254 -51.03 -32.35 -11.14
N GLN A 255 -51.17 -32.79 -12.40
CA GLN A 255 -51.63 -34.14 -12.75
C GLN A 255 -50.50 -35.17 -12.89
N ALA A 256 -49.25 -34.75 -13.04
CA ALA A 256 -48.14 -35.68 -13.17
C ALA A 256 -48.00 -36.57 -11.93
N PRO A 257 -47.83 -37.89 -12.12
CA PRO A 257 -47.57 -38.80 -11.02
C PRO A 257 -46.23 -38.47 -10.36
N ASP A 258 -46.08 -38.89 -9.11
CA ASP A 258 -44.82 -38.80 -8.39
C ASP A 258 -43.69 -39.53 -9.13
N GLY A 259 -42.51 -38.92 -9.22
CA GLY A 259 -41.35 -39.42 -9.97
C GLY A 259 -41.41 -39.24 -11.48
N ALA A 260 -42.39 -38.51 -12.03
CA ALA A 260 -42.50 -38.31 -13.47
C ALA A 260 -41.46 -37.32 -14.03
N THR A 261 -41.07 -37.57 -15.28
CA THR A 261 -40.32 -36.61 -16.10
C THR A 261 -41.27 -35.89 -17.05
N LEU A 262 -41.40 -34.58 -16.86
CA LEU A 262 -42.14 -33.67 -17.72
C LEU A 262 -41.23 -33.17 -18.84
N VAL A 263 -41.40 -33.72 -20.04
CA VAL A 263 -40.70 -33.29 -21.25
C VAL A 263 -41.44 -32.12 -21.87
N LEU A 264 -40.78 -30.96 -21.89
CA LEU A 264 -41.35 -29.72 -22.41
C LEU A 264 -40.96 -29.54 -23.88
N ALA A 265 -41.96 -29.40 -24.76
CA ALA A 265 -41.72 -29.09 -26.16
C ALA A 265 -41.06 -27.70 -26.30
N PRO A 266 -40.32 -27.44 -27.40
CA PRO A 266 -39.80 -26.10 -27.69
C PRO A 266 -40.92 -25.06 -27.77
N GLY A 267 -40.66 -23.89 -27.21
CA GLY A 267 -41.58 -22.77 -27.12
C GLY A 267 -41.72 -22.18 -25.72
N GLU A 268 -42.68 -21.27 -25.59
CA GLU A 268 -43.01 -20.58 -24.36
C GLU A 268 -44.15 -21.29 -23.63
N HIS A 269 -43.89 -21.70 -22.39
CA HIS A 269 -44.83 -22.35 -21.49
C HIS A 269 -45.31 -21.31 -20.49
N ALA A 270 -46.46 -20.70 -20.79
CA ALA A 270 -47.08 -19.74 -19.88
C ALA A 270 -47.65 -20.43 -18.65
N GLY A 271 -47.51 -19.78 -17.50
CA GLY A 271 -48.04 -20.28 -16.24
C GLY A 271 -47.05 -21.22 -15.58
N GLY A 272 -46.24 -20.62 -14.70
CA GLY A 272 -45.53 -21.32 -13.65
C GLY A 272 -46.44 -22.12 -12.73
N GLY A 273 -45.86 -22.84 -11.78
CA GLY A 273 -46.65 -23.60 -10.81
C GLY A 273 -45.83 -24.12 -9.64
N GLU A 274 -46.52 -24.85 -8.78
CA GLU A 274 -45.97 -25.36 -7.53
C GLU A 274 -45.90 -26.89 -7.55
N VAL A 275 -44.77 -27.44 -7.11
CA VAL A 275 -44.56 -28.86 -6.84
C VAL A 275 -44.66 -29.07 -5.34
N VAL A 276 -45.63 -29.88 -4.91
CA VAL A 276 -45.89 -30.14 -3.48
C VAL A 276 -45.90 -31.64 -3.22
N GLY A 277 -45.01 -32.09 -2.34
CA GLY A 277 -45.02 -33.46 -1.80
C GLY A 277 -44.73 -34.56 -2.83
N LYS A 278 -44.13 -34.21 -3.97
CA LYS A 278 -43.75 -35.16 -5.02
C LYS A 278 -42.41 -34.81 -5.65
N ALA A 279 -41.80 -35.81 -6.28
CA ALA A 279 -40.62 -35.69 -7.12
C ALA A 279 -41.03 -35.45 -8.57
N LEU A 280 -40.51 -34.39 -9.18
CA LEU A 280 -40.68 -34.12 -10.61
C LEU A 280 -39.36 -33.71 -11.25
N HIS A 281 -39.18 -34.13 -12.51
CA HIS A 281 -38.08 -33.70 -13.37
C HIS A 281 -38.65 -32.96 -14.58
N LEU A 282 -38.39 -31.66 -14.68
CA LEU A 282 -38.74 -30.86 -15.85
C LEU A 282 -37.54 -30.80 -16.78
N VAL A 283 -37.74 -31.25 -18.02
CA VAL A 283 -36.70 -31.29 -19.04
C VAL A 283 -37.13 -30.46 -20.23
N GLY A 284 -36.44 -29.34 -20.43
CA GLY A 284 -36.49 -28.60 -21.68
C GLY A 284 -35.50 -29.15 -22.68
N ARG A 285 -35.63 -28.68 -23.93
CA ARG A 285 -34.72 -29.07 -25.00
C ARG A 285 -33.36 -28.39 -24.83
N CYS A 286 -33.37 -27.08 -24.61
CA CYS A 286 -32.25 -26.28 -24.13
C CYS A 286 -32.73 -24.87 -23.72
N PRO A 287 -31.88 -24.07 -23.04
CA PRO A 287 -32.26 -22.73 -22.58
C PRO A 287 -32.70 -21.76 -23.69
N THR A 288 -32.24 -21.93 -24.93
CA THR A 288 -32.63 -21.05 -26.04
C THR A 288 -33.95 -21.43 -26.70
N GLU A 289 -34.46 -22.65 -26.46
CA GLU A 289 -35.64 -23.17 -27.16
C GLU A 289 -36.82 -23.47 -26.24
N THR A 290 -36.60 -23.70 -24.94
CA THR A 290 -37.66 -23.97 -23.98
C THR A 290 -37.67 -22.92 -22.88
N THR A 291 -38.76 -22.16 -22.81
CA THR A 291 -38.92 -21.08 -21.82
C THR A 291 -40.17 -21.30 -20.98
N ILE A 292 -40.07 -21.16 -19.66
CA ILE A 292 -41.18 -21.11 -18.72
C ILE A 292 -41.40 -19.65 -18.35
N LEU A 293 -42.60 -19.13 -18.62
CA LEU A 293 -42.98 -17.76 -18.30
C LEU A 293 -43.74 -17.70 -16.97
N GLY A 294 -43.14 -17.04 -15.98
CA GLY A 294 -43.79 -16.72 -14.72
C GLY A 294 -45.02 -15.83 -14.90
N ALA A 295 -45.97 -15.93 -13.97
CA ALA A 295 -47.19 -15.13 -13.98
C ALA A 295 -47.27 -14.25 -12.72
N GLY A 296 -46.73 -13.04 -12.80
CA GLY A 296 -46.95 -11.97 -11.81
C GLY A 296 -46.08 -12.05 -10.54
N GLU A 297 -46.74 -11.92 -9.38
CA GLU A 297 -46.10 -11.69 -8.07
C GLU A 297 -45.65 -12.96 -7.34
N THR A 298 -45.94 -14.15 -7.89
CA THR A 298 -45.50 -15.43 -7.33
C THR A 298 -44.30 -15.99 -8.09
N ALA A 299 -43.52 -16.85 -7.43
CA ALA A 299 -42.38 -17.49 -8.07
C ALA A 299 -42.78 -18.24 -9.35
N SER A 300 -41.91 -18.23 -10.37
CA SER A 300 -42.22 -18.86 -11.66
C SER A 300 -42.26 -20.38 -11.53
N LEU A 301 -41.40 -20.96 -10.70
CA LEU A 301 -41.51 -22.34 -10.24
C LEU A 301 -41.31 -22.39 -8.74
N ALA A 302 -42.19 -23.09 -8.04
CA ALA A 302 -42.07 -23.31 -6.61
C ALA A 302 -42.01 -24.80 -6.30
N CYS A 303 -41.18 -25.18 -5.32
CA CYS A 303 -41.20 -26.49 -4.69
C CYS A 303 -41.42 -26.30 -3.18
N ARG A 304 -42.51 -26.86 -2.66
CA ARG A 304 -42.83 -26.87 -1.21
C ARG A 304 -42.91 -28.33 -0.78
N SER A 305 -41.79 -28.88 -0.34
CA SER A 305 -41.58 -30.33 -0.11
C SER A 305 -41.49 -31.19 -1.37
N GLY A 306 -40.66 -32.23 -1.32
CA GLY A 306 -40.45 -33.18 -2.41
C GLY A 306 -39.10 -32.98 -3.11
N GLN A 307 -39.06 -33.30 -4.42
CA GLN A 307 -37.86 -33.17 -5.23
C GLN A 307 -38.15 -32.45 -6.54
N LEU A 308 -37.28 -31.55 -6.95
CA LEU A 308 -37.40 -30.82 -8.21
C LEU A 308 -36.09 -30.90 -8.99
N ARG A 309 -36.12 -31.53 -10.16
CA ARG A 309 -35.00 -31.46 -11.12
C ARG A 309 -35.38 -30.57 -12.29
N LEU A 310 -34.50 -29.64 -12.66
CA LEU A 310 -34.64 -28.77 -13.83
C LEU A 310 -33.46 -29.01 -14.77
N THR A 311 -33.72 -29.26 -16.05
CA THR A 311 -32.66 -29.49 -17.04
C THR A 311 -32.94 -28.73 -18.33
N GLY A 312 -31.94 -28.02 -18.85
CA GLY A 312 -31.92 -27.51 -20.22
C GLY A 312 -33.08 -26.57 -20.58
N LEU A 313 -33.38 -25.58 -19.74
CA LEU A 313 -34.50 -24.65 -19.97
C LEU A 313 -34.20 -23.24 -19.44
N THR A 314 -35.02 -22.27 -19.84
CA THR A 314 -35.03 -20.91 -19.28
C THR A 314 -36.28 -20.70 -18.44
N VAL A 315 -36.12 -20.08 -17.27
CA VAL A 315 -37.22 -19.60 -16.42
C VAL A 315 -37.20 -18.08 -16.43
N VAL A 316 -38.30 -17.45 -16.87
CA VAL A 316 -38.44 -15.99 -16.89
C VAL A 316 -39.36 -15.57 -15.75
N ALA A 317 -38.84 -14.77 -14.82
CA ALA A 317 -39.56 -14.20 -13.70
C ALA A 317 -39.89 -12.72 -13.93
N ASP A 318 -40.99 -12.27 -13.32
CA ASP A 318 -41.44 -10.87 -13.39
C ASP A 318 -41.09 -10.11 -12.09
N GLN A 319 -41.93 -10.20 -11.05
CA GLN A 319 -41.74 -9.48 -9.78
C GLN A 319 -41.30 -10.38 -8.61
N ALA A 320 -41.15 -11.68 -8.86
CA ALA A 320 -40.90 -12.70 -7.85
C ALA A 320 -39.58 -13.47 -8.13
N PRO A 321 -39.19 -14.43 -7.28
CA PRO A 321 -38.10 -15.34 -7.61
C PRO A 321 -38.40 -16.16 -8.88
N GLY A 322 -37.39 -16.49 -9.68
CA GLY A 322 -37.54 -17.48 -10.75
C GLY A 322 -37.88 -18.86 -10.19
N VAL A 323 -37.05 -19.35 -9.28
CA VAL A 323 -37.26 -20.63 -8.58
C VAL A 323 -37.32 -20.39 -7.09
N TYR A 324 -38.37 -20.90 -6.44
CA TYR A 324 -38.55 -20.87 -4.99
C TYR A 324 -38.54 -22.29 -4.43
N LEU A 325 -37.70 -22.55 -3.42
CA LEU A 325 -37.55 -23.86 -2.78
C LEU A 325 -37.78 -23.70 -1.27
N SER A 326 -38.65 -24.54 -0.73
CA SER A 326 -38.96 -24.64 0.70
C SER A 326 -39.08 -26.11 1.05
N ASP A 327 -38.26 -26.59 1.99
CA ASP A 327 -38.21 -28.02 2.38
C ASP A 327 -38.00 -28.97 1.19
N CYS A 328 -37.29 -28.53 0.15
CA CYS A 328 -37.17 -29.24 -1.11
C CYS A 328 -35.73 -29.70 -1.37
N THR A 329 -35.57 -30.83 -2.06
CA THR A 329 -34.29 -31.21 -2.68
C THR A 329 -34.34 -30.88 -4.16
N ALA A 330 -33.49 -29.98 -4.63
CA ALA A 330 -33.47 -29.54 -6.01
C ALA A 330 -32.13 -29.82 -6.70
N ARG A 331 -32.20 -30.24 -7.97
CA ARG A 331 -31.05 -30.31 -8.88
C ARG A 331 -31.31 -29.45 -10.11
N VAL A 332 -30.40 -28.56 -10.45
CA VAL A 332 -30.52 -27.63 -11.59
C VAL A 332 -29.35 -27.84 -12.53
N GLU A 333 -29.62 -28.18 -13.79
CA GLU A 333 -28.60 -28.54 -14.77
C GLU A 333 -28.78 -27.77 -16.08
N GLY A 334 -27.83 -26.88 -16.40
CA GLY A 334 -27.86 -26.11 -17.63
C GLY A 334 -29.10 -25.23 -17.77
N VAL A 335 -29.46 -24.50 -16.72
CA VAL A 335 -30.68 -23.67 -16.65
C VAL A 335 -30.33 -22.19 -16.62
N ALA A 336 -31.11 -21.39 -17.34
CA ALA A 336 -31.07 -19.94 -17.22
C ALA A 336 -32.28 -19.42 -16.43
N VAL A 337 -32.07 -18.41 -15.59
CA VAL A 337 -33.14 -17.66 -14.92
C VAL A 337 -33.00 -16.19 -15.27
N GLU A 338 -34.05 -15.59 -15.82
CA GLU A 338 -34.05 -14.21 -16.29
C GLU A 338 -35.17 -13.40 -15.63
N GLY A 339 -34.92 -12.11 -15.34
CA GLY A 339 -35.89 -11.22 -14.70
C GLY A 339 -36.14 -11.56 -13.22
N GLY A 340 -37.06 -10.84 -12.58
CA GLY A 340 -37.40 -11.08 -11.17
C GLY A 340 -36.43 -10.50 -10.15
N VAL A 341 -36.92 -10.46 -8.91
CA VAL A 341 -36.16 -9.98 -7.75
C VAL A 341 -35.05 -10.93 -7.31
N ARG A 342 -35.18 -12.22 -7.64
CA ARG A 342 -34.23 -13.29 -7.28
C ARG A 342 -34.19 -14.34 -8.41
N GLY A 343 -33.03 -14.93 -8.69
CA GLY A 343 -32.92 -16.09 -9.56
C GLY A 343 -33.46 -17.33 -8.85
N ILE A 344 -32.75 -17.79 -7.82
CA ILE A 344 -33.17 -18.91 -6.97
C ILE A 344 -33.28 -18.43 -5.52
N PHE A 345 -34.39 -18.77 -4.86
CA PHE A 345 -34.61 -18.52 -3.43
C PHE A 345 -34.89 -19.85 -2.72
N ALA A 346 -33.91 -20.35 -1.96
CA ALA A 346 -33.99 -21.60 -1.22
C ALA A 346 -34.04 -21.38 0.30
N ILE A 347 -34.99 -22.01 0.97
CA ILE A 347 -35.11 -22.02 2.43
C ILE A 347 -35.26 -23.47 2.88
N GLU A 348 -34.51 -23.88 3.90
CA GLU A 348 -34.61 -25.22 4.50
C GLU A 348 -34.51 -26.34 3.45
N SER A 349 -33.65 -26.13 2.44
CA SER A 349 -33.61 -26.96 1.22
C SER A 349 -32.21 -27.47 0.93
N THR A 350 -32.12 -28.49 0.08
CA THR A 350 -30.87 -28.94 -0.54
C THR A 350 -30.88 -28.52 -2.00
N LEU A 351 -29.82 -27.84 -2.46
CA LEU A 351 -29.73 -27.33 -3.83
C LEU A 351 -28.39 -27.75 -4.45
N ASP A 352 -28.44 -28.54 -5.51
CA ASP A 352 -27.29 -28.94 -6.33
C ASP A 352 -27.43 -28.32 -7.72
N VAL A 353 -26.43 -27.56 -8.18
CA VAL A 353 -26.50 -26.80 -9.43
C VAL A 353 -25.24 -27.04 -10.25
N GLU A 354 -25.44 -27.43 -11.51
CA GLU A 354 -24.40 -27.63 -12.49
C GLU A 354 -24.75 -26.84 -13.76
N GLY A 355 -24.07 -25.71 -13.99
CA GLY A 355 -24.40 -24.82 -15.10
C GLY A 355 -25.67 -24.01 -14.83
N LEU A 356 -25.49 -22.85 -14.20
CA LEU A 356 -26.55 -21.87 -13.98
C LEU A 356 -26.17 -20.53 -14.59
N ARG A 357 -27.15 -19.88 -15.21
CA ARG A 357 -27.05 -18.47 -15.59
C ARG A 357 -28.19 -17.69 -14.96
N THR A 358 -27.90 -16.59 -14.26
CA THR A 358 -28.94 -15.74 -13.66
C THR A 358 -28.80 -14.29 -14.13
N ARG A 359 -29.90 -13.70 -14.62
CA ARG A 359 -30.02 -12.29 -15.01
C ARG A 359 -31.15 -11.62 -14.24
N THR A 360 -30.92 -11.39 -12.96
CA THR A 360 -31.95 -11.07 -11.96
C THR A 360 -31.45 -9.99 -10.99
N ASP A 361 -32.32 -9.31 -10.26
CA ASP A 361 -31.86 -8.29 -9.27
C ASP A 361 -31.03 -8.91 -8.14
N ARG A 362 -31.26 -10.19 -7.84
CA ARG A 362 -30.39 -10.97 -6.98
C ARG A 362 -30.20 -12.37 -7.54
N GLY A 363 -29.00 -12.91 -7.55
CA GLY A 363 -28.70 -14.21 -8.14
C GLY A 363 -29.32 -15.36 -7.37
N VAL A 364 -28.65 -15.81 -6.31
CA VAL A 364 -29.07 -16.94 -5.48
C VAL A 364 -29.16 -16.49 -4.02
N TYR A 365 -30.28 -16.78 -3.37
CA TYR A 365 -30.47 -16.59 -1.95
C TYR A 365 -30.76 -17.93 -1.28
N THR A 366 -30.05 -18.24 -0.20
CA THR A 366 -30.24 -19.48 0.54
C THR A 366 -30.36 -19.16 2.04
N SER A 367 -31.24 -19.87 2.76
CA SER A 367 -31.36 -19.80 4.22
C SER A 367 -31.56 -21.20 4.77
N SER A 368 -30.83 -21.58 5.83
CA SER A 368 -30.98 -22.90 6.47
C SER A 368 -30.83 -24.07 5.49
N SER A 369 -30.00 -23.90 4.45
CA SER A 369 -29.95 -24.77 3.28
C SER A 369 -28.55 -25.34 3.03
N ALA A 370 -28.46 -26.53 2.44
CA ALA A 370 -27.21 -27.10 1.95
C ALA A 370 -27.11 -26.87 0.44
N VAL A 371 -26.11 -26.10 0.00
CA VAL A 371 -26.04 -25.65 -1.40
C VAL A 371 -24.70 -25.97 -2.04
N GLN A 372 -24.74 -26.60 -3.21
CA GLN A 372 -23.61 -26.82 -4.12
C GLN A 372 -23.91 -26.12 -5.45
N LEU A 373 -23.05 -25.19 -5.85
CA LEU A 373 -23.15 -24.44 -7.10
C LEU A 373 -21.86 -24.65 -7.89
N GLN A 374 -21.98 -25.17 -9.11
CA GLN A 374 -20.87 -25.37 -10.04
C GLN A 374 -21.18 -24.68 -11.37
N ARG A 375 -20.21 -23.93 -11.91
CA ARG A 375 -20.32 -23.21 -13.19
C ARG A 375 -21.51 -22.25 -13.20
N TRP A 376 -21.33 -21.08 -12.58
CA TRP A 376 -22.39 -20.09 -12.45
C TRP A 376 -21.98 -18.72 -13.02
N ASP A 377 -22.77 -18.19 -13.97
CA ASP A 377 -22.67 -16.81 -14.47
C ASP A 377 -23.87 -15.99 -13.97
N HIS A 378 -23.62 -15.01 -13.11
CA HIS A 378 -24.63 -14.06 -12.68
C HIS A 378 -24.34 -12.68 -13.24
N ARG A 379 -25.38 -12.03 -13.78
CA ARG A 379 -25.33 -10.62 -14.17
C ARG A 379 -26.57 -9.88 -13.69
N GLY A 380 -26.41 -8.99 -12.73
CA GLY A 380 -27.56 -8.38 -12.09
C GLY A 380 -27.20 -7.63 -10.82
N GLY A 381 -28.13 -7.47 -9.89
CA GLY A 381 -27.84 -6.85 -8.59
C GLY A 381 -27.07 -7.80 -7.67
N ALA A 382 -27.54 -8.07 -6.46
CA ALA A 382 -26.72 -8.85 -5.51
C ALA A 382 -26.47 -10.29 -5.98
N GLY A 383 -25.24 -10.80 -5.96
CA GLY A 383 -24.91 -12.13 -6.46
C GLY A 383 -25.47 -13.27 -5.60
N LEU A 384 -24.67 -13.73 -4.63
CA LEU A 384 -25.02 -14.82 -3.71
C LEU A 384 -25.25 -14.28 -2.30
N THR A 385 -26.31 -14.74 -1.65
CA THR A 385 -26.46 -14.62 -0.19
C THR A 385 -26.78 -15.99 0.36
N ALA A 386 -25.90 -16.53 1.20
CA ALA A 386 -26.11 -17.78 1.91
C ALA A 386 -26.24 -17.53 3.41
N GLU A 387 -27.35 -17.95 4.01
CA GLU A 387 -27.67 -17.78 5.41
C GLU A 387 -27.85 -19.13 6.11
N GLN A 388 -27.27 -19.33 7.29
CA GLN A 388 -27.55 -20.48 8.19
C GLN A 388 -27.37 -21.88 7.55
N GLY A 389 -26.40 -22.08 6.65
CA GLY A 389 -26.32 -23.31 5.84
C GLY A 389 -24.94 -23.95 5.72
N THR A 390 -24.78 -24.75 4.67
CA THR A 390 -23.48 -25.12 4.08
C THR A 390 -23.45 -24.64 2.63
N LEU A 391 -22.27 -24.21 2.17
CA LEU A 391 -22.09 -23.72 0.80
C LEU A 391 -20.83 -24.32 0.17
N VAL A 392 -20.98 -24.90 -1.00
CA VAL A 392 -19.89 -25.18 -1.93
C VAL A 392 -20.16 -24.39 -3.20
N LEU A 393 -19.26 -23.49 -3.56
CA LEU A 393 -19.34 -22.69 -4.79
C LEU A 393 -18.07 -22.90 -5.59
N GLU A 394 -18.21 -23.37 -6.83
CA GLU A 394 -17.09 -23.62 -7.72
C GLU A 394 -17.34 -23.00 -9.10
N ASP A 395 -16.31 -22.35 -9.64
CA ASP A 395 -16.30 -21.84 -11.03
C ASP A 395 -17.41 -20.81 -11.29
N ALA A 396 -17.40 -19.69 -10.56
CA ALA A 396 -18.45 -18.68 -10.65
C ALA A 396 -17.95 -17.31 -11.08
N LEU A 397 -18.63 -16.72 -12.07
CA LEU A 397 -18.47 -15.35 -12.52
C LEU A 397 -19.70 -14.53 -12.09
N LEU A 398 -19.48 -13.50 -11.28
CA LEU A 398 -20.53 -12.61 -10.78
C LEU A 398 -20.25 -11.19 -11.28
N GLU A 399 -21.00 -10.73 -12.28
CA GLU A 399 -20.82 -9.42 -12.91
C GLU A 399 -21.90 -8.41 -12.49
N SER A 400 -21.44 -7.18 -12.25
CA SER A 400 -22.23 -5.97 -12.06
C SER A 400 -23.12 -5.96 -10.81
N SER A 401 -22.65 -6.54 -9.70
CA SER A 401 -23.51 -7.02 -8.62
C SER A 401 -24.17 -5.97 -7.69
N GLY A 402 -24.61 -4.82 -8.21
CA GLY A 402 -25.45 -3.77 -7.60
C GLY A 402 -24.97 -3.22 -6.26
N SER A 403 -25.00 -4.06 -5.22
CA SER A 403 -24.39 -3.80 -3.92
C SER A 403 -23.41 -4.91 -3.50
N LEU A 404 -23.79 -6.19 -3.58
CA LEU A 404 -23.10 -7.28 -2.88
C LEU A 404 -22.78 -8.44 -3.84
N GLY A 405 -21.53 -8.88 -3.90
CA GLY A 405 -21.12 -10.04 -4.71
C GLY A 405 -21.51 -11.35 -4.05
N VAL A 406 -20.73 -11.81 -3.07
CA VAL A 406 -21.02 -13.00 -2.25
C VAL A 406 -21.16 -12.62 -0.79
N VAL A 407 -22.25 -13.00 -0.14
CA VAL A 407 -22.47 -12.77 1.29
C VAL A 407 -22.75 -14.06 2.01
N LEU A 408 -21.97 -14.34 3.04
CA LEU A 408 -22.12 -15.50 3.93
C LEU A 408 -22.61 -15.00 5.30
N ARG A 409 -23.77 -15.47 5.74
CA ARG A 409 -24.38 -15.13 7.04
C ARG A 409 -24.60 -16.37 7.87
N SER A 410 -23.97 -16.46 9.04
CA SER A 410 -24.21 -17.58 9.95
C SER A 410 -24.01 -18.98 9.31
N VAL A 411 -23.12 -19.08 8.32
CA VAL A 411 -22.90 -20.31 7.56
C VAL A 411 -21.94 -21.20 8.34
N SER A 412 -22.27 -22.48 8.49
CA SER A 412 -21.47 -23.43 9.28
C SER A 412 -20.12 -23.70 8.61
N THR A 413 -20.14 -24.00 7.31
CA THR A 413 -18.97 -24.25 6.49
C THR A 413 -19.20 -23.71 5.08
N SER A 414 -18.19 -23.08 4.50
CA SER A 414 -18.23 -22.60 3.13
C SER A 414 -16.92 -22.88 2.41
N THR A 415 -17.00 -23.52 1.23
CA THR A 415 -15.86 -23.71 0.32
C THR A 415 -16.16 -23.00 -0.99
N LEU A 416 -15.32 -22.03 -1.34
CA LEU A 416 -15.45 -21.24 -2.55
C LEU A 416 -14.18 -21.41 -3.37
N ALA A 417 -14.29 -21.89 -4.59
CA ALA A 417 -13.15 -22.16 -5.46
C ALA A 417 -13.36 -21.55 -6.84
N ARG A 418 -12.32 -20.91 -7.39
CA ARG A 418 -12.35 -20.26 -8.70
C ARG A 418 -13.52 -19.29 -8.82
N ILE A 419 -13.48 -18.19 -8.07
CA ILE A 419 -14.58 -17.21 -8.05
C ILE A 419 -14.06 -15.89 -8.57
N ARG A 420 -14.81 -15.28 -9.48
CA ARG A 420 -14.55 -13.92 -9.95
C ARG A 420 -15.77 -13.05 -9.74
N VAL A 421 -15.59 -11.97 -9.00
CA VAL A 421 -16.62 -10.96 -8.75
C VAL A 421 -16.18 -9.67 -9.42
N VAL A 422 -17.00 -9.10 -10.30
CA VAL A 422 -16.67 -7.91 -11.09
C VAL A 422 -17.75 -6.85 -10.93
N GLY A 423 -17.35 -5.59 -10.74
CA GLY A 423 -18.26 -4.43 -10.77
C GLY A 423 -19.13 -4.26 -9.53
N THR A 424 -18.69 -4.71 -8.36
CA THR A 424 -19.44 -4.52 -7.11
C THR A 424 -19.31 -3.08 -6.59
N PHE A 425 -20.43 -2.45 -6.22
CA PHE A 425 -20.41 -1.09 -5.65
C PHE A 425 -20.23 -1.03 -4.13
N ASP A 426 -20.84 -1.96 -3.35
CA ASP A 426 -20.61 -2.03 -1.89
C ASP A 426 -19.51 -3.04 -1.58
N ARG A 427 -19.77 -4.36 -1.67
CA ARG A 427 -18.81 -5.39 -1.27
C ARG A 427 -18.71 -6.52 -2.29
N GLY A 428 -17.49 -6.93 -2.61
CA GLY A 428 -17.23 -8.13 -3.39
C GLY A 428 -17.58 -9.39 -2.61
N VAL A 429 -16.93 -9.61 -1.47
CA VAL A 429 -17.20 -10.73 -0.57
C VAL A 429 -17.45 -10.22 0.85
N GLY A 430 -18.59 -10.60 1.43
CA GLY A 430 -18.98 -10.28 2.80
C GLY A 430 -19.17 -11.55 3.61
N ILE A 431 -18.55 -11.61 4.79
CA ILE A 431 -18.84 -12.65 5.78
C ILE A 431 -19.39 -11.95 7.02
N GLU A 432 -20.60 -12.29 7.41
CA GLU A 432 -21.35 -11.59 8.44
C GLU A 432 -21.91 -12.59 9.48
N ARG A 433 -21.97 -12.17 10.75
CA ARG A 433 -22.76 -12.83 11.81
C ARG A 433 -22.52 -14.34 11.98
N GLY A 434 -21.52 -14.73 12.78
CA GLY A 434 -21.43 -16.08 13.38
C GLY A 434 -21.24 -17.23 12.38
N PHE A 435 -20.18 -17.16 11.55
CA PHE A 435 -19.83 -18.26 10.65
C PHE A 435 -18.87 -19.24 11.32
N GLY A 436 -18.92 -20.52 10.94
CA GLY A 436 -17.99 -21.54 11.45
C GLY A 436 -16.64 -21.49 10.72
N SER A 437 -16.63 -21.82 9.44
CA SER A 437 -15.43 -21.71 8.60
C SER A 437 -15.74 -21.34 7.15
N ALA A 438 -14.86 -20.55 6.53
CA ALA A 438 -14.92 -20.18 5.13
C ALA A 438 -13.54 -20.35 4.48
N SER A 439 -13.47 -21.07 3.36
CA SER A 439 -12.24 -21.27 2.59
C SER A 439 -12.44 -20.75 1.17
N PHE A 440 -11.55 -19.89 0.72
CA PHE A 440 -11.51 -19.35 -0.63
C PHE A 440 -10.24 -19.81 -1.34
N THR A 441 -10.37 -20.31 -2.56
CA THR A 441 -9.24 -20.66 -3.44
C THR A 441 -9.46 -20.04 -4.81
N ASP A 442 -8.46 -19.34 -5.35
CA ASP A 442 -8.58 -18.64 -6.65
C ASP A 442 -9.73 -17.63 -6.66
N LEU A 443 -9.73 -16.74 -5.68
CA LEU A 443 -10.73 -15.66 -5.53
C LEU A 443 -10.21 -14.39 -6.19
N VAL A 444 -10.99 -13.82 -7.10
CA VAL A 444 -10.69 -12.53 -7.72
C VAL A 444 -11.88 -11.61 -7.49
N VAL A 445 -11.62 -10.44 -6.89
CA VAL A 445 -12.63 -9.41 -6.68
C VAL A 445 -12.17 -8.13 -7.37
N GLN A 446 -12.91 -7.69 -8.37
CA GLN A 446 -12.68 -6.47 -9.13
C GLN A 446 -13.84 -5.49 -8.87
N GLY A 447 -13.62 -4.40 -8.14
CA GLY A 447 -14.71 -3.47 -7.79
C GLY A 447 -14.40 -2.57 -6.60
N HIS A 448 -15.41 -1.95 -5.99
CA HIS A 448 -15.19 -0.98 -4.91
C HIS A 448 -14.57 -1.60 -3.65
N GLN A 449 -15.25 -2.46 -2.89
CA GLN A 449 -14.64 -3.11 -1.71
C GLN A 449 -14.35 -4.59 -1.97
N GLY A 450 -13.20 -5.07 -1.50
CA GLY A 450 -12.76 -6.45 -1.70
C GLY A 450 -13.50 -7.45 -0.80
N LEU A 451 -12.86 -7.84 0.30
CA LEU A 451 -13.37 -8.75 1.31
C LEU A 451 -13.69 -8.00 2.61
N ARG A 452 -14.89 -8.21 3.16
CA ARG A 452 -15.29 -7.73 4.48
C ARG A 452 -15.70 -8.88 5.37
N VAL A 453 -15.08 -9.00 6.53
CA VAL A 453 -15.39 -10.00 7.55
C VAL A 453 -15.85 -9.32 8.82
N ARG A 454 -17.12 -9.50 9.15
CA ARG A 454 -17.76 -9.01 10.37
C ARG A 454 -18.22 -10.19 11.20
N ALA A 455 -17.38 -10.61 12.13
CA ALA A 455 -17.81 -11.53 13.18
C ALA A 455 -19.01 -10.91 13.92
N GLY A 456 -20.07 -11.70 14.10
CA GLY A 456 -21.18 -11.27 14.94
C GLY A 456 -20.72 -11.26 16.40
N TRP A 457 -21.29 -10.37 17.20
CA TRP A 457 -21.11 -10.38 18.65
C TRP A 457 -21.88 -11.59 19.20
N SER A 458 -21.30 -12.79 19.13
CA SER A 458 -21.81 -13.91 19.94
C SER A 458 -21.26 -13.73 21.35
N THR A 459 -22.17 -13.65 22.32
CA THR A 459 -21.82 -13.56 23.75
C THR A 459 -21.45 -14.92 24.33
N ASP A 460 -21.73 -15.99 23.60
CA ASP A 460 -21.46 -17.36 24.02
C ASP A 460 -20.12 -17.82 23.42
N ALA A 461 -19.51 -18.83 24.04
CA ALA A 461 -18.20 -19.40 23.70
C ALA A 461 -18.17 -20.15 22.35
N ASP A 462 -18.81 -19.59 21.33
CA ASP A 462 -18.82 -20.12 19.98
C ASP A 462 -17.38 -20.21 19.44
N PRO A 463 -17.08 -21.26 18.67
CA PRO A 463 -15.78 -21.41 18.04
C PRO A 463 -15.45 -20.17 17.21
N GLN A 464 -14.22 -19.67 17.37
CA GLN A 464 -13.69 -18.55 16.60
C GLN A 464 -13.86 -18.84 15.09
N PRO A 465 -14.40 -17.90 14.31
CA PRO A 465 -14.58 -18.11 12.88
C PRO A 465 -13.23 -18.32 12.20
N LYS A 466 -13.14 -19.34 11.35
CA LYS A 466 -11.92 -19.65 10.59
C LYS A 466 -12.05 -19.19 9.14
N LEU A 467 -11.18 -18.29 8.71
CA LEU A 467 -11.05 -17.88 7.32
C LEU A 467 -9.81 -18.52 6.71
N ARG A 468 -9.93 -19.07 5.51
CA ARG A 468 -8.78 -19.49 4.71
C ARG A 468 -8.82 -18.82 3.35
N LEU A 469 -7.72 -18.17 2.96
CA LEU A 469 -7.55 -17.55 1.64
C LEU A 469 -6.37 -18.20 0.94
N ARG A 470 -6.56 -18.70 -0.28
CA ARG A 470 -5.47 -19.22 -1.12
C ARG A 470 -5.57 -18.62 -2.50
N ARG A 471 -4.53 -17.91 -2.96
CA ARG A 471 -4.51 -17.22 -4.26
C ARG A 471 -5.71 -16.28 -4.40
N ALA A 472 -5.71 -15.22 -3.60
CA ALA A 472 -6.79 -14.23 -3.59
C ALA A 472 -6.29 -12.89 -4.13
N VAL A 473 -7.05 -12.28 -5.04
CA VAL A 473 -6.71 -11.02 -5.70
C VAL A 473 -7.85 -10.03 -5.52
N PHE A 474 -7.56 -8.89 -4.93
CA PHE A 474 -8.51 -7.81 -4.70
C PHE A 474 -8.06 -6.59 -5.49
N LEU A 475 -8.81 -6.19 -6.52
CA LEU A 475 -8.51 -5.06 -7.40
C LEU A 475 -9.63 -4.04 -7.25
N GLY A 476 -9.37 -2.89 -6.63
CA GLY A 476 -10.47 -1.99 -6.31
C GLY A 476 -10.15 -0.57 -5.88
N THR A 477 -11.21 0.20 -5.64
CA THR A 477 -11.12 1.61 -5.19
C THR A 477 -11.43 1.81 -3.71
N GLY A 478 -11.68 0.75 -2.96
CA GLY A 478 -12.03 0.74 -1.55
C GLY A 478 -11.19 -0.26 -0.76
N ASP A 479 -11.54 -0.45 0.52
CA ASP A 479 -10.84 -1.38 1.41
C ASP A 479 -10.72 -2.76 0.75
N GLY A 480 -9.50 -3.26 0.59
CA GLY A 480 -9.23 -4.55 -0.03
C GLY A 480 -9.64 -5.70 0.90
N ILE A 481 -9.17 -5.67 2.14
CA ILE A 481 -9.63 -6.59 3.19
C ILE A 481 -9.96 -5.79 4.44
N ASN A 482 -11.19 -5.93 4.94
CA ASN A 482 -11.67 -5.32 6.18
C ASN A 482 -12.16 -6.43 7.13
N THR A 483 -11.33 -6.84 8.09
CA THR A 483 -11.69 -7.91 9.03
C THR A 483 -11.83 -7.42 10.48
N ILE A 484 -12.83 -7.97 11.17
CA ILE A 484 -12.95 -8.03 12.63
C ILE A 484 -12.30 -9.35 13.08
N PRO A 485 -11.66 -9.43 14.27
CA PRO A 485 -10.86 -10.58 14.71
C PRO A 485 -11.47 -11.93 14.35
N VAL A 486 -10.76 -12.63 13.46
CA VAL A 486 -11.01 -14.00 13.02
C VAL A 486 -9.66 -14.72 12.95
N GLU A 487 -9.67 -16.05 13.06
CA GLU A 487 -8.50 -16.87 12.76
C GLU A 487 -8.42 -17.01 11.23
N ALA A 488 -7.45 -16.35 10.60
CA ALA A 488 -7.31 -16.30 9.16
C ALA A 488 -5.95 -16.87 8.71
N ASP A 489 -5.97 -17.88 7.83
CA ASP A 489 -4.79 -18.45 7.14
C ASP A 489 -4.83 -18.03 5.68
N ALA A 490 -3.88 -17.20 5.25
CA ALA A 490 -3.84 -16.63 3.92
C ALA A 490 -2.53 -16.96 3.19
N GLU A 491 -2.64 -17.36 1.94
CA GLU A 491 -1.52 -17.72 1.07
C GLU A 491 -1.74 -17.06 -0.29
N ASP A 492 -0.74 -16.33 -0.79
CA ASP A 492 -0.78 -15.63 -2.07
C ASP A 492 -1.93 -14.62 -2.21
N VAL A 493 -1.92 -13.61 -1.34
CA VAL A 493 -2.89 -12.53 -1.40
C VAL A 493 -2.29 -11.32 -2.11
N VAL A 494 -2.97 -10.86 -3.15
CA VAL A 494 -2.69 -9.61 -3.85
C VAL A 494 -3.80 -8.61 -3.58
N ILE A 495 -3.44 -7.41 -3.15
CA ILE A 495 -4.36 -6.31 -2.96
C ILE A 495 -3.85 -5.13 -3.79
N TYR A 496 -4.66 -4.65 -4.71
CA TYR A 496 -4.52 -3.33 -5.32
C TYR A 496 -5.70 -2.48 -4.87
N SER A 497 -5.42 -1.38 -4.16
CA SER A 497 -6.45 -0.47 -3.70
C SER A 497 -6.12 0.99 -3.97
N ASN A 498 -7.11 1.71 -4.50
CA ASN A 498 -7.07 3.17 -4.67
C ASN A 498 -7.75 3.93 -3.51
N SER A 499 -7.97 3.30 -2.35
CA SER A 499 -8.40 3.95 -1.12
C SER A 499 -7.30 4.00 -0.06
N ASP A 500 -7.49 4.87 0.94
CA ASP A 500 -6.65 4.89 2.13
C ASP A 500 -6.94 3.62 2.95
N GLY A 501 -6.00 2.65 2.96
CA GLY A 501 -6.14 1.39 3.69
C GLY A 501 -6.50 0.20 2.80
N ALA A 502 -5.59 -0.18 1.90
CA ALA A 502 -5.74 -1.38 1.08
C ALA A 502 -5.99 -2.64 1.93
N LEU A 503 -5.26 -2.78 3.04
CA LEU A 503 -5.54 -3.76 4.08
C LEU A 503 -5.92 -3.05 5.37
N ARG A 504 -7.13 -3.33 5.87
CA ARG A 504 -7.65 -2.80 7.13
C ARG A 504 -8.02 -3.93 8.09
N VAL A 505 -7.31 -4.05 9.19
CA VAL A 505 -7.67 -4.99 10.27
C VAL A 505 -8.17 -4.17 11.45
N ILE A 506 -9.46 -4.26 11.76
CA ILE A 506 -10.10 -3.51 12.84
C ILE A 506 -10.43 -4.46 13.98
N GLN A 507 -9.82 -4.26 15.14
CA GLN A 507 -10.25 -4.96 16.34
C GLN A 507 -11.45 -4.23 16.96
N GLU A 508 -12.64 -4.83 16.84
CA GLU A 508 -13.84 -4.41 17.56
C GLU A 508 -14.11 -5.42 18.69
N GLY A 509 -13.77 -5.07 19.94
CA GLY A 509 -14.06 -5.87 21.13
C GLY A 509 -12.87 -6.63 21.73
N PRO A 510 -13.09 -7.39 22.82
CA PRO A 510 -12.03 -7.99 23.64
C PRO A 510 -11.39 -9.24 23.02
N TRP A 511 -11.85 -9.68 21.85
CA TRP A 511 -11.43 -10.93 21.25
C TRP A 511 -10.10 -10.77 20.50
N ALA A 512 -9.18 -11.68 20.81
CA ALA A 512 -7.94 -11.91 20.10
C ALA A 512 -8.21 -12.63 18.78
N GLY A 513 -7.99 -11.97 17.63
CA GLY A 513 -7.91 -12.66 16.34
C GLY A 513 -6.51 -13.20 16.06
N GLN A 514 -6.34 -13.98 15.01
CA GLN A 514 -5.01 -14.30 14.49
C GLN A 514 -5.07 -14.27 12.98
N LEU A 515 -4.31 -13.40 12.34
CA LEU A 515 -4.16 -13.34 10.90
C LEU A 515 -2.75 -13.83 10.57
N ASP A 516 -2.65 -14.98 9.89
CA ASP A 516 -1.41 -15.57 9.37
C ASP A 516 -1.45 -15.44 7.84
N ILE A 517 -0.49 -14.73 7.23
CA ILE A 517 -0.42 -14.48 5.80
C ILE A 517 0.98 -14.83 5.30
N ARG A 518 1.13 -15.93 4.56
CA ARG A 518 2.45 -16.37 4.07
C ARG A 518 3.02 -15.45 3.00
N ARG A 519 2.18 -14.97 2.09
CA ARG A 519 2.59 -14.08 1.00
C ARG A 519 1.51 -13.04 0.77
N LEU A 520 1.86 -11.77 0.94
CA LEU A 520 0.96 -10.62 0.79
C LEU A 520 1.63 -9.60 -0.12
N ARG A 521 0.99 -9.20 -1.20
CA ARG A 521 1.48 -8.07 -2.00
C ARG A 521 0.42 -7.00 -2.03
N VAL A 522 0.81 -5.78 -1.67
CA VAL A 522 -0.09 -4.64 -1.53
C VAL A 522 0.39 -3.51 -2.42
N TRP A 523 -0.44 -3.12 -3.38
CA TRP A 523 -0.22 -1.96 -4.21
C TRP A 523 -1.29 -0.92 -3.90
N THR A 524 -0.85 0.32 -3.70
CA THR A 524 -1.77 1.44 -3.52
C THR A 524 -1.18 2.69 -4.17
N ASN A 525 -2.06 3.53 -4.71
CA ASN A 525 -1.69 4.86 -5.19
C ASN A 525 -2.11 5.97 -4.20
N ARG A 526 -2.51 5.60 -2.98
CA ARG A 526 -2.98 6.50 -1.92
C ARG A 526 -2.03 6.52 -0.73
N ASP A 527 -2.36 7.37 0.23
CA ASP A 527 -1.54 7.73 1.39
C ASP A 527 -1.19 6.53 2.31
N ARG A 528 -1.97 5.43 2.31
CA ARG A 528 -1.75 4.31 3.26
C ARG A 528 -2.00 2.95 2.63
N ALA A 529 -0.97 2.10 2.61
CA ALA A 529 -1.10 0.73 2.09
C ALA A 529 -1.71 -0.23 3.12
N VAL A 530 -1.14 -0.30 4.33
CA VAL A 530 -1.62 -1.20 5.39
C VAL A 530 -1.97 -0.42 6.66
N LEU A 531 -3.19 -0.61 7.15
CA LEU A 531 -3.70 0.02 8.38
C LEU A 531 -4.25 -1.04 9.34
N LEU A 532 -3.56 -1.26 10.45
CA LEU A 532 -3.97 -2.18 11.51
C LEU A 532 -4.39 -1.35 12.73
N GLY A 533 -5.68 -1.34 13.13
CA GLY A 533 -6.12 -0.52 14.27
C GLY A 533 -7.62 -0.50 14.58
N GLY A 534 -7.97 -0.35 15.86
CA GLY A 534 -9.34 -0.14 16.37
C GLY A 534 -9.36 0.66 17.69
N ASP A 535 -10.51 1.24 18.05
CA ASP A 535 -10.68 2.19 19.17
C ASP A 535 -10.98 1.53 20.55
N VAL A 536 -10.63 0.25 20.76
CA VAL A 536 -11.16 -0.52 21.92
C VAL A 536 -10.07 -1.29 22.70
N GLU A 537 -10.41 -1.67 23.94
CA GLU A 537 -9.60 -2.32 25.01
C GLU A 537 -8.60 -3.42 24.57
N PRO A 538 -7.54 -3.70 25.37
CA PRO A 538 -6.45 -4.60 24.97
C PRO A 538 -6.92 -6.04 24.69
N GLY A 539 -6.72 -6.50 23.45
CA GLY A 539 -6.80 -7.91 23.06
C GLY A 539 -5.57 -8.29 22.23
N PHE A 540 -5.06 -9.51 22.41
CA PHE A 540 -3.80 -9.96 21.81
C PHE A 540 -4.00 -10.49 20.39
N LEU A 541 -3.32 -9.96 19.38
CA LEU A 541 -3.05 -10.72 18.15
C LEU A 541 -1.76 -11.51 18.41
N THR A 542 -1.78 -12.85 18.38
CA THR A 542 -0.61 -13.67 18.71
C THR A 542 -0.15 -14.42 17.46
N PRO A 543 1.09 -14.25 16.97
CA PRO A 543 1.60 -15.03 15.85
C PRO A 543 1.92 -16.47 16.28
N VAL A 544 1.71 -17.41 15.36
CA VAL A 544 2.38 -18.72 15.41
C VAL A 544 3.77 -18.53 14.82
N SER A 545 4.79 -18.84 15.61
CA SER A 545 6.18 -18.82 15.17
C SER A 545 6.40 -19.78 13.99
N GLY A 546 7.01 -19.33 12.89
CA GLY A 546 7.59 -20.23 11.87
C GLY A 546 7.05 -20.14 10.45
N THR A 547 6.23 -19.14 10.10
CA THR A 547 5.83 -18.87 8.71
C THR A 547 6.67 -17.76 8.09
N ASP A 548 7.06 -17.96 6.83
CA ASP A 548 7.76 -17.00 5.97
C ASP A 548 6.73 -15.96 5.52
N TRP A 549 7.00 -14.66 5.70
CA TRP A 549 6.17 -13.60 5.16
C TRP A 549 6.91 -12.93 4.01
N HIS A 550 6.18 -12.47 3.00
CA HIS A 550 6.73 -11.55 2.02
C HIS A 550 5.66 -10.51 1.80
N ILE A 551 5.84 -9.34 2.40
CA ILE A 551 5.04 -8.15 2.11
C ILE A 551 5.81 -7.36 1.07
N GLU A 552 5.21 -7.11 -0.09
CA GLU A 552 5.70 -6.15 -1.08
C GLU A 552 4.68 -4.99 -1.10
N ALA A 553 5.02 -3.87 -0.47
CA ALA A 553 4.22 -2.65 -0.53
C ALA A 553 4.87 -1.72 -1.56
N VAL A 554 4.16 -1.33 -2.62
CA VAL A 554 4.71 -0.41 -3.65
C VAL A 554 3.66 0.64 -3.97
N GLY A 555 4.00 1.92 -3.75
CA GLY A 555 3.15 3.04 -4.11
C GLY A 555 3.90 4.38 -4.07
N PRO A 556 4.02 5.13 -5.18
CA PRO A 556 4.81 6.38 -5.23
C PRO A 556 4.21 7.56 -4.44
N ALA A 557 3.06 7.38 -3.78
CA ALA A 557 2.31 8.46 -3.13
C ALA A 557 1.89 8.14 -1.69
N SER A 558 2.27 6.99 -1.12
CA SER A 558 1.82 6.66 0.23
C SER A 558 2.56 7.49 1.28
N THR A 559 1.88 8.16 2.21
CA THR A 559 2.56 8.74 3.38
C THR A 559 3.20 7.62 4.19
N ASN A 560 2.49 6.52 4.46
CA ASN A 560 3.05 5.38 5.20
C ASN A 560 2.78 4.04 4.52
N ALA A 561 3.81 3.20 4.38
CA ALA A 561 3.62 1.84 3.85
C ALA A 561 2.91 0.93 4.87
N VAL A 562 3.30 0.96 6.15
CA VAL A 562 2.61 0.20 7.22
C VAL A 562 2.24 1.11 8.38
N THR A 563 1.01 1.05 8.86
CA THR A 563 0.59 1.71 10.10
C THR A 563 -0.06 0.73 11.07
N VAL A 564 0.46 0.65 12.30
CA VAL A 564 -0.06 -0.19 13.40
C VAL A 564 -0.58 0.70 14.52
N TYR A 565 -1.77 0.42 15.06
CA TYR A 565 -2.36 1.13 16.20
C TYR A 565 -2.62 0.18 17.38
N ARG A 566 -2.56 0.75 18.61
CA ARG A 566 -3.01 0.27 19.94
C ARG A 566 -3.21 -1.25 20.10
N ASN A 567 -2.42 -1.87 20.99
CA ASN A 567 -2.57 -3.26 21.46
C ASN A 567 -2.42 -4.36 20.38
N ILE A 568 -2.04 -4.00 19.15
CA ILE A 568 -1.75 -4.95 18.08
C ILE A 568 -0.29 -5.38 18.15
N VAL A 569 -0.05 -6.69 18.05
CA VAL A 569 1.28 -7.26 17.76
C VAL A 569 1.36 -7.49 16.26
N LEU A 570 2.23 -6.75 15.58
CA LEU A 570 2.59 -7.02 14.18
C LEU A 570 3.86 -7.86 14.16
N SER A 571 3.82 -9.02 13.50
CA SER A 571 5.01 -9.83 13.23
C SER A 571 5.27 -9.86 11.73
N LEU A 572 6.42 -9.37 11.28
CA LEU A 572 6.88 -9.44 9.90
C LEU A 572 8.14 -10.32 9.85
N ASN A 573 8.17 -11.36 9.02
CA ASN A 573 9.37 -12.17 8.78
C ASN A 573 9.66 -12.14 7.27
N ARG A 574 10.82 -11.72 6.78
CA ARG A 574 11.17 -11.64 5.34
C ARG A 574 10.36 -10.67 4.48
N ALA A 575 9.92 -9.55 5.07
CA ALA A 575 9.15 -8.51 4.36
C ALA A 575 10.04 -7.53 3.56
N GLN A 576 9.51 -6.95 2.48
CA GLN A 576 10.13 -5.88 1.69
C GLN A 576 9.18 -4.69 1.53
N LEU A 577 9.43 -3.60 2.25
CA LEU A 577 8.59 -2.40 2.22
C LEU A 577 9.20 -1.39 1.25
N PHE A 578 8.48 -1.01 0.19
CA PHE A 578 8.92 0.01 -0.77
C PHE A 578 8.02 1.25 -0.76
N GLY A 579 8.58 2.43 -1.02
CA GLY A 579 7.80 3.60 -1.45
C GLY A 579 6.95 4.30 -0.38
N GLY A 580 7.46 4.44 0.85
CA GLY A 580 6.89 5.41 1.80
C GLY A 580 7.37 6.82 1.46
N ARG A 581 6.45 7.79 1.35
CA ARG A 581 6.80 9.22 1.25
C ARG A 581 7.20 9.74 2.62
N ASP A 582 6.39 9.52 3.65
CA ASP A 582 6.74 9.91 5.02
C ASP A 582 7.50 8.78 5.72
N TYR A 583 6.85 7.63 5.95
CA TYR A 583 7.40 6.53 6.73
C TYR A 583 7.34 5.17 6.03
N GLY A 584 8.43 4.40 6.07
CA GLY A 584 8.39 2.97 5.72
C GLY A 584 7.47 2.17 6.66
N ALA A 585 7.52 2.45 7.97
CA ALA A 585 6.56 1.92 8.94
C ALA A 585 6.25 2.89 10.08
N LEU A 586 4.99 2.98 10.48
CA LEU A 586 4.48 3.76 11.60
C LEU A 586 3.81 2.84 12.64
N VAL A 587 4.31 2.81 13.86
CA VAL A 587 3.73 2.03 14.97
C VAL A 587 3.20 3.00 16.01
N ARG A 588 1.94 2.85 16.44
CA ARG A 588 1.27 3.72 17.42
C ARG A 588 0.64 2.92 18.54
N CYS A 589 1.35 2.78 19.65
CA CYS A 589 0.98 2.08 20.87
C CYS A 589 0.74 0.57 20.71
N GLY A 590 1.44 -0.08 19.78
CA GLY A 590 1.44 -1.54 19.59
C GLY A 590 2.79 -2.18 19.92
N ARG A 591 2.94 -3.45 19.53
CA ARG A 591 4.20 -4.21 19.54
C ARG A 591 4.56 -4.59 18.12
N VAL A 592 5.83 -4.51 17.76
CA VAL A 592 6.30 -5.02 16.47
C VAL A 592 7.46 -5.99 16.65
N LEU A 593 7.38 -7.10 15.92
CA LEU A 593 8.43 -8.11 15.76
C LEU A 593 8.78 -8.14 14.28
N MET A 594 9.95 -7.65 13.89
CA MET A 594 10.43 -7.73 12.51
C MET A 594 11.64 -8.66 12.46
N GLU A 595 11.67 -9.57 11.50
CA GLU A 595 12.79 -10.47 11.21
C GLU A 595 13.06 -10.45 9.69
N ASP A 596 14.29 -10.27 9.22
CA ASP A 596 14.64 -10.24 7.79
C ASP A 596 13.87 -9.19 6.96
N VAL A 597 13.59 -8.03 7.53
CA VAL A 597 12.82 -6.99 6.82
C VAL A 597 13.75 -6.07 6.03
N THR A 598 13.45 -5.84 4.76
CA THR A 598 14.08 -4.78 3.95
C THR A 598 13.11 -3.61 3.81
N ILE A 599 13.58 -2.38 4.03
CA ILE A 599 12.82 -1.15 3.79
C ILE A 599 13.60 -0.33 2.76
N ASP A 600 13.02 -0.09 1.60
CA ASP A 600 13.67 0.61 0.51
C ASP A 600 12.85 1.85 0.11
N GLY A 601 13.37 3.03 0.41
CA GLY A 601 12.68 4.32 0.21
C GLY A 601 12.04 4.92 1.48
N GLY A 602 11.86 6.24 1.47
CA GLY A 602 11.38 7.04 2.60
C GLY A 602 11.87 8.48 2.50
N ASP A 603 10.99 9.47 2.29
CA ASP A 603 11.42 10.88 2.33
C ASP A 603 11.69 11.30 3.78
N LEU A 604 10.76 11.07 4.73
CA LEU A 604 10.95 11.53 6.12
C LEU A 604 11.69 10.55 7.02
N ALA A 605 11.22 9.31 7.16
CA ALA A 605 11.90 8.31 7.97
C ALA A 605 11.66 6.86 7.53
N GLY A 606 12.57 5.97 7.90
CA GLY A 606 12.38 4.55 7.63
C GLY A 606 11.34 3.91 8.56
N ILE A 607 11.46 4.09 9.89
CA ILE A 607 10.49 3.57 10.87
C ILE A 607 10.22 4.60 11.99
N LEU A 608 8.94 4.92 12.25
CA LEU A 608 8.48 5.71 13.39
C LEU A 608 7.72 4.80 14.37
N ILE A 609 8.24 4.67 15.59
CA ILE A 609 7.68 3.83 16.66
C ILE A 609 7.19 4.69 17.82
N HIS A 610 5.92 4.52 18.13
CA HIS A 610 5.34 4.75 19.44
C HIS A 610 4.88 3.37 19.91
N ALA A 611 5.53 2.74 20.88
CA ALA A 611 5.17 1.39 21.32
C ALA A 611 4.75 1.40 22.79
N GLN A 612 3.79 0.54 23.15
CA GLN A 612 3.43 0.26 24.55
C GLN A 612 4.21 -0.95 25.10
N GLU A 613 4.62 -1.85 24.21
CA GLU A 613 5.34 -3.07 24.54
C GLU A 613 6.66 -3.17 23.78
N ARG A 614 7.58 -3.99 24.33
CA ARG A 614 8.91 -4.23 23.76
C ARG A 614 8.80 -4.65 22.29
N SER A 615 9.38 -3.82 21.42
CA SER A 615 9.47 -4.10 19.98
C SER A 615 10.87 -4.57 19.61
N THR A 616 10.96 -5.58 18.76
CA THR A 616 12.22 -6.21 18.36
C THR A 616 12.31 -6.24 16.84
N PHE A 617 13.45 -5.86 16.30
CA PHE A 617 13.81 -5.90 14.90
C PHE A 617 15.08 -6.75 14.78
N GLN A 618 15.08 -7.78 13.95
CA GLN A 618 16.20 -8.66 13.70
C GLN A 618 16.48 -8.69 12.19
N ARG A 619 17.75 -8.58 11.79
CA ARG A 619 18.16 -8.63 10.37
C ARG A 619 17.42 -7.58 9.51
N LEU A 620 17.33 -6.35 10.02
CA LEU A 620 16.67 -5.22 9.37
C LEU A 620 17.61 -4.56 8.36
N ARG A 621 17.26 -4.54 7.08
CA ARG A 621 17.99 -3.80 6.04
C ARG A 621 17.21 -2.55 5.64
N MET A 622 17.86 -1.39 5.54
CA MET A 622 17.21 -0.17 5.08
C MET A 622 18.05 0.50 3.99
N THR A 623 17.42 0.87 2.89
CA THR A 623 18.06 1.46 1.71
C THR A 623 17.25 2.65 1.19
N GLY A 624 17.90 3.58 0.48
CA GLY A 624 17.21 4.62 -0.33
C GLY A 624 16.40 5.67 0.45
N ILE A 625 16.71 5.93 1.72
CA ILE A 625 16.06 6.98 2.53
C ILE A 625 16.68 8.33 2.19
N SER A 626 15.89 9.39 1.97
CA SER A 626 16.41 10.65 1.41
C SER A 626 16.57 11.81 2.40
N GLU A 627 15.66 12.05 3.37
CA GLU A 627 15.71 13.38 4.03
C GLU A 627 15.95 13.47 5.54
N THR A 628 15.56 12.58 6.48
CA THR A 628 15.82 13.00 7.89
C THR A 628 15.95 12.02 9.06
N LYS A 629 15.34 10.83 9.14
CA LYS A 629 15.47 9.97 10.34
C LYS A 629 15.40 8.49 10.02
N LEU A 630 16.32 7.68 10.56
CA LEU A 630 16.32 6.25 10.25
C LEU A 630 15.33 5.46 11.12
N LEU A 631 15.29 5.79 12.41
CA LEU A 631 14.38 5.23 13.39
C LEU A 631 13.99 6.33 14.37
N VAL A 632 12.69 6.49 14.64
CA VAL A 632 12.19 7.45 15.63
C VAL A 632 11.39 6.74 16.69
N ALA A 633 11.84 6.76 17.94
CA ALA A 633 11.05 6.27 19.07
C ALA A 633 10.50 7.46 19.87
N LYS A 634 9.18 7.68 19.89
CA LYS A 634 8.58 8.83 20.58
C LYS A 634 7.45 8.42 21.50
N LYS A 635 7.43 8.92 22.74
CA LYS A 635 6.24 8.82 23.58
C LYS A 635 5.13 9.74 23.04
N VAL A 636 3.98 9.18 22.71
CA VAL A 636 2.76 9.93 22.36
C VAL A 636 1.63 9.45 23.25
N GLY A 637 1.09 10.36 24.07
CA GLY A 637 0.02 10.06 25.03
C GLY A 637 0.47 9.15 26.18
N ASP A 638 -0.44 8.26 26.60
CA ASP A 638 -0.32 7.40 27.79
C ASP A 638 0.44 6.09 27.55
N CYS A 639 1.14 5.97 26.42
CA CYS A 639 1.84 4.74 26.08
C CYS A 639 3.11 4.61 26.93
N SER A 640 3.20 3.54 27.73
CA SER A 640 4.35 3.26 28.57
C SER A 640 5.60 3.04 27.72
N PRO A 641 6.71 3.73 28.00
CA PRO A 641 7.93 3.52 27.26
C PRO A 641 8.43 2.10 27.45
N THR A 642 8.78 1.46 26.34
CA THR A 642 9.40 0.14 26.34
C THR A 642 10.63 0.13 25.46
N PRO A 643 11.58 -0.79 25.72
CA PRO A 643 12.78 -0.87 24.91
C PRO A 643 12.45 -1.24 23.46
N VAL A 644 13.12 -0.57 22.53
CA VAL A 644 13.19 -0.94 21.12
C VAL A 644 14.54 -1.61 20.90
N ILE A 645 14.54 -2.82 20.35
CA ILE A 645 15.77 -3.59 20.10
C ILE A 645 15.91 -3.81 18.62
N VAL A 646 17.06 -3.45 18.05
CA VAL A 646 17.42 -3.65 16.66
C VAL A 646 18.69 -4.48 16.62
N GLU A 647 18.59 -5.71 16.13
CA GLU A 647 19.65 -6.71 16.04
C GLU A 647 20.00 -6.97 14.56
N ASP A 648 21.29 -7.10 14.24
CA ASP A 648 21.80 -7.47 12.90
C ASP A 648 21.31 -6.54 11.76
N ALA A 649 21.22 -5.23 12.00
CA ALA A 649 20.70 -4.30 10.99
C ALA A 649 21.77 -3.80 10.02
N SER A 650 21.40 -3.49 8.77
CA SER A 650 22.26 -2.85 7.75
C SER A 650 21.56 -1.62 7.18
N PHE A 651 22.30 -0.52 7.08
CA PHE A 651 21.82 0.75 6.57
C PHE A 651 22.73 1.21 5.42
N ASP A 652 22.21 1.20 4.19
CA ASP A 652 22.96 1.50 2.97
C ASP A 652 22.34 2.71 2.22
N GLY A 653 23.15 3.65 1.73
CA GLY A 653 22.72 4.59 0.66
C GLY A 653 21.82 5.78 1.02
N CYS A 654 21.87 6.34 2.24
CA CYS A 654 21.12 7.56 2.57
C CYS A 654 21.85 8.86 2.17
N ALA A 655 21.74 9.27 0.91
CA ALA A 655 22.28 10.53 0.44
C ALA A 655 21.53 11.72 1.10
N GLY A 656 22.13 12.32 2.15
CA GLY A 656 21.55 13.49 2.84
C GLY A 656 21.10 13.28 4.29
N CYS A 657 21.30 12.10 4.89
CA CYS A 657 21.01 11.85 6.32
C CYS A 657 21.94 12.67 7.26
N LEU A 658 21.74 13.99 7.36
CA LEU A 658 22.42 14.86 8.33
C LEU A 658 21.86 14.71 9.75
N ARG A 659 20.69 14.07 9.89
CA ARG A 659 20.01 13.81 11.17
C ARG A 659 19.64 12.33 11.18
N GLY A 660 20.00 11.61 12.24
CA GLY A 660 19.99 10.15 12.24
C GLY A 660 18.87 9.55 13.09
N VAL A 661 19.22 8.50 13.83
CA VAL A 661 18.33 7.77 14.74
C VAL A 661 17.91 8.68 15.91
N GLY A 662 16.62 8.95 16.05
CA GLY A 662 16.07 9.86 17.07
C GLY A 662 15.29 9.13 18.17
N VAL A 663 15.60 9.38 19.44
CA VAL A 663 14.83 8.87 20.58
C VAL A 663 14.26 10.05 21.37
N LEU A 664 12.95 10.25 21.29
CA LEU A 664 12.22 11.43 21.73
C LEU A 664 11.51 11.24 23.10
N LYS A 665 12.18 10.58 24.07
CA LYS A 665 11.72 10.24 25.45
C LYS A 665 10.69 9.12 25.62
N PRO A 666 10.66 8.50 26.81
CA PRO A 666 11.77 7.95 27.59
C PRO A 666 11.90 6.46 27.24
N ALA A 667 12.27 6.14 26.00
CA ALA A 667 12.49 4.77 25.54
C ALA A 667 13.98 4.43 25.57
N THR A 668 14.31 3.15 25.78
CA THR A 668 15.66 2.64 25.57
C THR A 668 15.75 2.06 24.15
N LEU A 669 16.67 2.55 23.34
CA LEU A 669 17.02 1.94 22.06
C LEU A 669 18.27 1.07 22.24
N VAL A 670 18.20 -0.20 21.83
CA VAL A 670 19.35 -1.11 21.77
C VAL A 670 19.66 -1.38 20.30
N LEU A 671 20.83 -0.97 19.84
CA LEU A 671 21.39 -1.36 18.54
C LEU A 671 22.43 -2.45 18.79
N ASP A 672 22.20 -3.66 18.31
CA ASP A 672 23.10 -4.80 18.48
C ASP A 672 23.52 -5.32 17.10
N ARG A 673 24.82 -5.38 16.81
CA ARG A 673 25.36 -5.81 15.51
C ARG A 673 24.81 -5.00 14.32
N ALA A 674 24.64 -3.70 14.48
CA ALA A 674 24.24 -2.80 13.40
C ALA A 674 25.44 -2.43 12.51
N HIS A 675 25.25 -2.44 11.19
CA HIS A 675 26.23 -2.09 10.16
C HIS A 675 25.73 -0.86 9.40
N VAL A 676 26.54 0.19 9.38
CA VAL A 676 26.21 1.46 8.72
C VAL A 676 27.24 1.72 7.66
N HIS A 677 26.84 1.75 6.40
CA HIS A 677 27.74 1.96 5.28
C HIS A 677 27.61 3.40 4.76
N ASP A 678 28.75 4.04 4.46
CA ASP A 678 28.89 5.31 3.73
C ASP A 678 28.40 6.61 4.42
N TYR A 679 27.86 6.57 5.65
CA TYR A 679 27.25 7.77 6.28
C TYR A 679 27.44 7.92 7.80
N SER A 680 27.29 9.16 8.29
CA SER A 680 27.23 9.52 9.71
C SER A 680 25.86 9.20 10.33
N ILE A 681 25.82 8.74 11.59
CA ILE A 681 24.56 8.70 12.37
C ILE A 681 24.51 9.89 13.32
N GLY A 682 23.61 10.84 13.07
CA GLY A 682 23.23 11.86 14.05
C GLY A 682 22.24 11.30 15.07
N LEU A 683 22.61 11.22 16.35
CA LEU A 683 21.73 10.74 17.41
C LEU A 683 21.04 11.93 18.09
N GLU A 684 19.74 12.08 17.84
CA GLU A 684 18.90 13.04 18.57
C GLU A 684 18.28 12.34 19.78
N LEU A 685 18.92 12.46 20.95
CA LEU A 685 18.41 11.93 22.22
C LEU A 685 17.78 13.06 23.04
N GLU A 686 16.51 12.90 23.41
CA GLU A 686 15.90 13.76 24.44
C GLU A 686 16.34 13.32 25.86
N ALA A 687 16.20 14.22 26.85
CA ALA A 687 16.47 13.92 28.25
C ALA A 687 15.75 12.64 28.70
N ASP A 688 16.46 11.76 29.43
CA ASP A 688 16.00 10.45 29.92
C ASP A 688 15.82 9.34 28.87
N ALA A 689 16.26 9.54 27.61
CA ALA A 689 16.36 8.47 26.63
C ALA A 689 17.59 7.58 26.88
N GLY A 690 17.41 6.26 26.87
CA GLY A 690 18.51 5.31 26.90
C GLY A 690 18.95 4.94 25.48
N LEU A 691 20.25 4.91 25.22
CA LEU A 691 20.82 4.32 24.02
C LEU A 691 21.90 3.33 24.43
N GLU A 692 21.79 2.10 23.94
CA GLU A 692 22.80 1.07 24.08
C GLU A 692 23.21 0.57 22.68
N VAL A 693 24.48 0.71 22.33
CA VAL A 693 25.03 0.19 21.07
C VAL A 693 26.01 -0.93 21.41
N ARG A 694 25.83 -2.12 20.84
CA ARG A 694 26.62 -3.35 21.03
C ARG A 694 27.10 -3.89 19.70
N ASP A 695 28.36 -4.32 19.64
CA ASP A 695 28.97 -5.04 18.51
C ASP A 695 28.67 -4.48 17.11
N SER A 696 28.49 -3.17 17.00
CA SER A 696 28.06 -2.49 15.77
C SER A 696 29.26 -1.90 15.02
N LEU A 697 29.21 -1.95 13.70
CA LEU A 697 30.21 -1.44 12.77
C LEU A 697 29.69 -0.19 12.06
N VAL A 698 30.46 0.89 12.12
CA VAL A 698 30.23 2.07 11.27
C VAL A 698 31.39 2.14 10.28
N ASP A 699 31.06 1.91 9.02
CA ASP A 699 31.95 2.00 7.86
C ASP A 699 31.56 3.24 7.06
N ALA A 700 31.75 4.40 7.68
CA ALA A 700 31.44 5.69 7.09
C ALA A 700 32.68 6.29 6.46
N ASN A 701 32.56 6.83 5.25
CA ASN A 701 33.56 7.73 4.66
C ASN A 701 33.54 9.14 5.30
N GLY A 702 32.85 9.32 6.44
CA GLY A 702 32.65 10.60 7.15
C GLY A 702 32.71 10.49 8.69
N THR A 703 32.32 11.57 9.40
CA THR A 703 32.23 11.60 10.88
C THR A 703 31.33 10.49 11.41
N GLY A 704 31.77 9.73 12.42
CA GLY A 704 31.02 8.59 12.99
C GLY A 704 29.70 8.98 13.69
N PHE A 705 29.47 8.49 14.91
CA PHE A 705 28.29 8.90 15.69
C PHE A 705 28.41 10.37 16.13
N ILE A 706 27.46 11.22 15.73
CA ILE A 706 27.36 12.62 16.16
C ILE A 706 26.25 12.73 17.20
N LEU A 707 26.52 13.32 18.37
CA LEU A 707 25.55 13.59 19.43
C LEU A 707 25.36 15.11 19.57
N PRO A 708 24.43 15.74 18.85
CA PRO A 708 24.44 17.20 18.70
C PRO A 708 23.99 17.97 19.94
N SER A 709 23.28 17.36 20.89
CA SER A 709 22.58 18.15 21.94
C SER A 709 22.14 17.37 23.19
N ALA A 710 22.93 16.41 23.69
CA ALA A 710 22.59 15.72 24.93
C ALA A 710 22.99 16.58 26.16
N ARG A 711 22.01 17.08 26.94
CA ARG A 711 22.27 17.78 28.22
C ARG A 711 22.88 16.87 29.29
N GLU A 712 22.73 15.55 29.14
CA GLU A 712 23.37 14.51 29.96
C GLU A 712 23.87 13.39 29.05
N VAL A 713 25.09 12.89 29.28
CA VAL A 713 25.70 11.83 28.47
C VAL A 713 24.97 10.50 28.75
N PRO A 714 24.56 9.73 27.73
CA PRO A 714 23.89 8.45 27.92
C PRO A 714 24.72 7.49 28.78
N THR A 715 24.02 6.65 29.55
CA THR A 715 24.58 5.88 30.67
C THR A 715 25.50 4.71 30.29
N ALA A 716 25.56 4.28 29.01
CA ALA A 716 26.53 3.29 28.52
C ALA A 716 26.62 3.20 26.98
N VAL A 717 27.79 3.49 26.40
CA VAL A 717 28.17 3.04 25.05
C VAL A 717 29.23 1.93 25.21
N ARG A 718 28.98 0.71 24.72
CA ARG A 718 29.89 -0.44 24.87
C ARG A 718 30.05 -1.23 23.56
N GLY A 719 31.23 -1.23 22.97
CA GLY A 719 31.57 -2.15 21.88
C GLY A 719 31.38 -1.61 20.46
N VAL A 720 31.39 -0.29 20.26
CA VAL A 720 31.45 0.32 18.91
C VAL A 720 32.84 0.08 18.31
N ARG A 721 32.92 -0.54 17.13
CA ARG A 721 34.15 -0.65 16.34
C ARG A 721 34.00 0.21 15.09
N MET A 722 34.99 1.05 14.80
CA MET A 722 35.03 1.87 13.59
C MET A 722 35.96 1.19 12.58
N ALA A 723 35.54 1.10 11.32
CA ALA A 723 36.46 0.77 10.25
C ALA A 723 37.38 1.98 9.98
N ASN A 724 38.63 1.72 9.59
CA ASN A 724 39.55 2.72 8.99
C ASN A 724 40.09 3.89 9.85
N GLY A 725 40.12 3.80 11.18
CA GLY A 725 40.86 4.76 12.02
C GLY A 725 40.16 6.10 12.27
N THR A 726 38.87 6.18 11.99
CA THR A 726 37.99 7.33 12.27
C THR A 726 37.85 7.55 13.79
N ASN A 727 37.88 8.80 14.26
CA ASN A 727 37.78 9.14 15.68
C ASN A 727 36.32 9.22 16.17
N ILE A 728 36.02 8.70 17.38
CA ILE A 728 34.76 9.00 18.07
C ILE A 728 34.87 10.43 18.61
N ARG A 729 34.16 11.38 17.98
CA ARG A 729 34.09 12.75 18.47
C ARG A 729 32.84 12.91 19.34
N LEU A 730 32.99 12.69 20.64
CA LEU A 730 31.99 13.12 21.62
C LEU A 730 32.11 14.64 21.77
N GLN A 731 31.41 15.38 20.94
CA GLN A 731 31.33 16.84 21.08
C GLN A 731 30.35 17.16 22.20
N ARG A 732 30.86 17.67 23.34
CA ARG A 732 30.00 18.42 24.25
C ARG A 732 29.73 19.79 23.60
N PRO A 733 28.54 20.37 23.78
CA PRO A 733 28.29 21.74 23.35
C PRO A 733 29.28 22.71 24.00
#